data_AF-A0AAE6KR39-F1
#
_entry.id   AF-A0AAE6KR39-F1
#
_cell.length_a   1.000
_cell.length_b   1.000
_cell.length_c   1.000
_cell.angle_alpha   90.00
_cell.angle_beta   90.00
_cell.angle_gamma   90.00
#
_symmetry.space_group_name_H-M   'P 1'
#
loop_
_entity.id
_entity.type
_entity.pdbx_description
1 polymer ?
#
loop_
_entity_poly.entity_id
_entity_poly.type
_entity_poly.pdbx_seq_one_letter_code
_entity_poly.pdbx_strand_id
1 'polypeptide(L)'
;MRRFVRTSLLAAGLLASGLWSCSDAMLESRVDALSNLDDRLTLQGRVCTRPPSPSGFPVKVVVVIDESGSMCVSDPPGSQLDNGFCQRREILDIIPEGVTEPARVRALKRLVQQFREVNAQGGNVQVSVAPFETNVRNVWPPTTTGDRFARPDNNIDSYIEGLQSQLGKGTDYQGALSYAYSLISSDINAVAQSNPELLPRTRYVVVFLTDGTPYPRCSATDNLSVYADPDNPDLTWADSLRDFCNLTNTTDQIDGFEVGTDRNQNYQLFSYVRRLMELKDQYNVGDLRMHTVLLFNQEAVRACGPICQDIYGVYPGVEPARYPEAAKKIAAWLLRRFADIGNGVYQEFNDTGEISNLGLGALDYSSFASRNVMKTLMVESLSSAPGDTGRVLDSDGDGVPDSIDNSFTLKTNTFVADSDGDCLDDGFEYRREDQGFRAANDLDARGCNPASPLTPNCVCRDTDGDGLSQFAEDYLRTRTGIVDSDGDGVPDGLEARWGLNPLENSVSGLDTDGDGIPDAQELRAGSNPTRRDKAFHERFGYQYETRIAEVRPDGSLCYDFTVSNLQLVTPPDRAGVKQGYNLFKVWFAEAPESGVSTDYGVWRTACAWAQYAPPSVRVPVGPELTFEDADFRRPDTLSNPWNNQNDCVGIPPSGSANP
;
A
#
# COMPACT_ATOMS: atom_id res chain seq x y z
N MET A 1 97.99 6.51 -6.25
CA MET A 1 98.59 6.49 -4.90
C MET A 1 97.66 5.71 -3.97
N ARG A 2 98.21 4.72 -3.25
CA ARG A 2 97.69 3.95 -2.08
C ARG A 2 96.31 3.27 -2.28
N ARG A 3 96.25 2.00 -2.72
CA ARG A 3 96.42 0.71 -1.98
C ARG A 3 95.48 0.64 -0.75
N PHE A 4 94.71 -0.43 -0.55
CA PHE A 4 95.18 -1.76 -0.11
C PHE A 4 94.03 -2.78 -0.31
N VAL A 5 94.22 -3.89 -1.04
CA VAL A 5 94.67 -5.23 -0.53
C VAL A 5 93.49 -6.04 0.03
N ARG A 6 93.30 -7.32 -0.24
CA ARG A 6 93.88 -8.33 -1.15
C ARG A 6 93.11 -9.63 -0.77
N THR A 7 92.70 -10.42 -1.78
CA THR A 7 92.96 -11.87 -1.90
C THR A 7 92.67 -12.80 -0.70
N SER A 8 92.09 -14.00 -0.85
CA SER A 8 92.72 -15.11 -1.58
C SER A 8 92.01 -16.45 -1.32
N LEU A 9 92.02 -17.34 -2.34
CA LEU A 9 92.36 -18.78 -2.28
C LEU A 9 91.34 -19.74 -1.59
N LEU A 10 91.10 -21.00 -1.99
CA LEU A 10 91.68 -22.03 -2.89
C LEU A 10 90.52 -23.01 -3.21
N ALA A 11 90.36 -23.56 -4.43
CA ALA A 11 90.98 -24.80 -4.94
C ALA A 11 90.75 -26.04 -4.01
N ALA A 12 90.43 -27.25 -4.44
CA ALA A 12 90.63 -27.96 -5.70
C ALA A 12 89.90 -29.35 -5.64
N GLY A 13 89.84 -30.05 -6.78
CA GLY A 13 89.80 -31.53 -6.88
C GLY A 13 88.59 -32.09 -7.64
N LEU A 14 88.66 -32.45 -8.95
CA LEU A 14 89.19 -33.70 -9.56
C LEU A 14 88.58 -34.96 -8.90
N LEU A 15 87.87 -35.89 -9.57
CA LEU A 15 88.21 -36.65 -10.78
C LEU A 15 87.05 -37.62 -11.15
N ALA A 16 86.89 -37.92 -12.45
CA ALA A 16 86.46 -39.19 -13.10
C ALA A 16 85.04 -39.72 -12.78
N SER A 17 84.23 -40.31 -13.67
CA SER A 17 84.31 -40.80 -15.06
C SER A 17 82.94 -41.43 -15.36
N GLY A 18 82.48 -41.43 -16.61
CA GLY A 18 81.68 -42.54 -17.13
C GLY A 18 80.29 -42.24 -17.71
N LEU A 19 80.20 -42.60 -19.00
CA LEU A 19 79.07 -43.25 -19.66
C LEU A 19 77.96 -42.40 -20.28
N TRP A 20 77.61 -42.86 -21.48
CA TRP A 20 76.65 -42.31 -22.42
C TRP A 20 75.24 -42.27 -21.84
N SER A 21 74.53 -41.18 -22.11
CA SER A 21 73.08 -41.19 -22.15
C SER A 21 72.64 -40.22 -23.24
N CYS A 22 71.75 -40.70 -24.10
CA CYS A 22 70.92 -39.89 -24.96
C CYS A 22 70.39 -38.68 -24.17
N SER A 23 70.46 -37.49 -24.75
CA SER A 23 69.61 -36.39 -24.30
C SER A 23 68.19 -36.74 -24.70
N ASP A 24 67.46 -37.41 -23.83
CA ASP A 24 66.01 -37.22 -23.78
C ASP A 24 65.81 -35.74 -23.44
N ALA A 25 65.56 -34.96 -24.49
CA ALA A 25 64.92 -33.67 -24.33
C ALA A 25 63.57 -33.96 -23.70
N MET A 26 63.50 -33.90 -22.36
CA MET A 26 62.24 -33.72 -21.67
C MET A 26 61.66 -32.42 -22.19
N LEU A 27 60.75 -32.54 -23.15
CA LEU A 27 59.72 -31.56 -23.42
C LEU A 27 59.07 -31.28 -22.07
N GLU A 28 59.42 -30.13 -21.49
CA GLU A 28 58.70 -29.57 -20.37
C GLU A 28 57.26 -29.41 -20.86
N SER A 29 56.33 -30.18 -20.29
CA SER A 29 54.92 -29.95 -20.57
C SER A 29 54.68 -28.50 -20.19
N ARG A 30 54.31 -27.66 -21.16
CA ARG A 30 53.54 -26.48 -20.80
C ARG A 30 52.39 -27.02 -19.97
N VAL A 31 52.38 -26.69 -18.69
CA VAL A 31 51.14 -26.70 -17.92
C VAL A 31 50.25 -25.79 -18.75
N ASP A 32 49.35 -26.40 -19.52
CA ASP A 32 48.28 -25.67 -20.17
C ASP A 32 47.72 -24.76 -19.07
N ALA A 33 47.78 -23.45 -19.33
CA ALA A 33 47.10 -22.51 -18.48
C ALA A 33 45.66 -23.00 -18.42
N LEU A 34 45.26 -23.55 -17.27
CA LEU A 34 43.87 -23.79 -16.94
C LEU A 34 43.18 -22.50 -17.36
N SER A 35 42.35 -22.58 -18.40
CA SER A 35 41.49 -21.47 -18.76
C SER A 35 40.66 -21.21 -17.51
N ASN A 36 41.03 -20.20 -16.72
CA ASN A 36 40.22 -19.77 -15.59
C ASN A 36 38.92 -19.28 -16.21
N LEU A 37 37.94 -20.18 -16.28
CA LEU A 37 36.59 -19.85 -16.67
C LEU A 37 36.10 -18.81 -15.66
N ASP A 38 35.56 -17.72 -16.18
CA ASP A 38 35.03 -16.66 -15.35
C ASP A 38 33.82 -17.18 -14.54
N ASP A 39 33.88 -16.98 -13.23
CA ASP A 39 32.82 -17.36 -12.29
C ASP A 39 31.71 -16.31 -12.24
N ARG A 40 31.78 -15.25 -13.04
CA ARG A 40 30.78 -14.19 -13.08
C ARG A 40 29.70 -14.43 -14.13
N LEU A 41 28.47 -14.13 -13.75
CA LEU A 41 27.28 -14.11 -14.59
C LEU A 41 26.67 -12.70 -14.56
N THR A 42 26.02 -12.33 -15.65
CA THR A 42 25.23 -11.12 -15.84
C THR A 42 23.87 -11.54 -16.36
N LEU A 43 22.82 -11.12 -15.66
CA LEU A 43 21.43 -11.29 -16.09
C LEU A 43 20.98 -9.97 -16.71
N GLN A 44 20.49 -9.99 -17.93
CA GLN A 44 19.97 -8.80 -18.60
C GLN A 44 18.64 -9.09 -19.26
N GLY A 45 17.86 -8.07 -19.59
CA GLY A 45 16.61 -8.32 -20.29
C GLY A 45 15.69 -7.13 -20.31
N ARG A 46 14.45 -7.41 -20.70
CA ARG A 46 13.37 -6.43 -20.70
C ARG A 46 12.17 -6.96 -19.94
N VAL A 47 11.62 -6.11 -19.08
CA VAL A 47 10.37 -6.37 -18.35
C VAL A 47 9.45 -5.16 -18.46
N CYS A 48 8.16 -5.38 -18.68
CA CYS A 48 7.19 -4.32 -18.92
C CYS A 48 6.10 -4.32 -17.85
N THR A 49 5.73 -3.15 -17.35
CA THR A 49 4.60 -3.05 -16.43
C THR A 49 3.30 -3.40 -17.13
N ARG A 50 2.30 -3.86 -16.37
CA ARG A 50 0.95 -4.05 -16.90
C ARG A 50 0.33 -2.69 -17.21
N PRO A 51 -0.55 -2.63 -18.23
CA PRO A 51 -1.31 -1.42 -18.51
C PRO A 51 -2.03 -0.93 -17.25
N PRO A 52 -2.08 0.39 -17.00
CA PRO A 52 -2.88 0.95 -15.92
C PRO A 52 -4.33 0.45 -16.03
N SER A 53 -4.85 -0.12 -14.95
CA SER A 53 -6.22 -0.63 -14.90
C SER A 53 -7.08 0.26 -14.01
N PRO A 54 -7.99 1.09 -14.56
CA PRO A 54 -8.87 1.95 -13.77
C PRO A 54 -9.81 1.16 -12.84
N SER A 55 -10.08 -0.11 -13.14
CA SER A 55 -10.94 -0.96 -12.31
C SER A 55 -10.27 -1.39 -11.00
N GLY A 56 -8.94 -1.38 -10.94
CA GLY A 56 -8.13 -1.70 -9.77
C GLY A 56 -7.94 -0.54 -8.80
N PHE A 57 -8.53 0.62 -9.08
CA PHE A 57 -8.51 1.81 -8.22
C PHE A 57 -9.93 2.16 -7.77
N PRO A 58 -10.43 1.56 -6.67
CA PRO A 58 -11.73 1.92 -6.13
C PRO A 58 -11.74 3.38 -5.69
N VAL A 59 -12.70 4.16 -6.19
CA VAL A 59 -12.97 5.52 -5.72
C VAL A 59 -14.28 5.48 -4.95
N LYS A 60 -14.23 5.75 -3.66
CA LYS A 60 -15.36 5.65 -2.74
C LYS A 60 -15.76 7.05 -2.29
N VAL A 61 -16.90 7.53 -2.79
CA VAL A 61 -17.39 8.88 -2.53
C VAL A 61 -18.48 8.85 -1.46
N VAL A 62 -18.28 9.56 -0.36
CA VAL A 62 -19.31 9.77 0.67
C VAL A 62 -19.84 11.18 0.52
N VAL A 63 -21.11 11.32 0.14
CA VAL A 63 -21.79 12.61 0.08
C VAL A 63 -22.61 12.78 1.35
N VAL A 64 -22.12 13.62 2.26
CA VAL A 64 -22.79 13.98 3.50
C VAL A 64 -23.62 15.24 3.23
N ILE A 65 -24.94 15.13 3.27
CA ILE A 65 -25.86 16.16 2.77
C ILE A 65 -26.79 16.64 3.87
N ASP A 66 -26.81 17.93 4.08
CA ASP A 66 -27.73 18.58 5.00
C ASP A 66 -29.18 18.53 4.47
N GLU A 67 -30.07 18.00 5.31
CA GLU A 67 -31.53 17.97 5.11
C GLU A 67 -32.26 18.79 6.17
N SER A 68 -31.59 19.76 6.80
CA SER A 68 -32.25 20.68 7.73
C SER A 68 -33.33 21.53 7.05
N GLY A 69 -34.27 22.03 7.84
CA GLY A 69 -35.37 22.88 7.36
C GLY A 69 -34.91 24.22 6.78
N SER A 70 -33.72 24.71 7.15
CA SER A 70 -33.12 25.91 6.54
C SER A 70 -32.88 25.75 5.04
N MET A 71 -32.66 24.51 4.58
CA MET A 71 -32.50 24.19 3.16
C MET A 71 -33.72 24.58 2.32
N CYS A 72 -34.91 24.73 2.91
CA CYS A 72 -36.08 25.27 2.20
C CYS A 72 -35.92 26.72 1.76
N VAL A 73 -35.06 27.48 2.44
CA VAL A 73 -34.75 28.88 2.12
C VAL A 73 -33.49 28.95 1.27
N SER A 74 -32.44 28.25 1.67
CA SER A 74 -31.13 28.33 1.02
C SER A 74 -31.08 27.61 -0.32
N ASP A 75 -31.88 26.55 -0.46
CA ASP A 75 -31.93 25.70 -1.64
C ASP A 75 -33.37 25.24 -1.94
N PRO A 76 -34.28 26.19 -2.28
CA PRO A 76 -35.65 25.87 -2.61
C PRO A 76 -35.76 25.10 -3.94
N PRO A 77 -36.86 24.35 -4.16
CA PRO A 77 -38.00 24.13 -3.27
C PRO A 77 -37.76 23.07 -2.19
N GLY A 78 -38.23 23.29 -0.96
CA GLY A 78 -38.33 22.23 0.05
C GLY A 78 -39.47 21.24 -0.23
N SER A 79 -39.70 20.29 0.69
CA SER A 79 -40.82 19.33 0.63
C SER A 79 -42.13 20.02 0.29
N GLN A 80 -42.98 19.38 -0.51
CA GLN A 80 -44.30 19.90 -0.93
C GLN A 80 -45.46 18.99 -0.47
N LEU A 81 -45.16 17.99 0.37
CA LEU A 81 -46.09 16.88 0.65
C LEU A 81 -46.97 17.09 1.90
N ASP A 82 -46.67 18.08 2.76
CA ASP A 82 -47.41 18.38 4.00
C ASP A 82 -47.62 19.90 4.20
N ASN A 83 -48.51 20.35 5.09
CA ASN A 83 -48.69 21.78 5.43
C ASN A 83 -47.60 22.32 6.38
N GLY A 84 -46.33 22.13 6.03
CA GLY A 84 -45.16 22.46 6.86
C GLY A 84 -44.57 23.86 6.63
N PHE A 85 -43.38 24.08 7.19
CA PHE A 85 -42.63 25.34 7.09
C PHE A 85 -42.34 25.76 5.64
N CYS A 86 -42.03 24.78 4.77
CA CYS A 86 -41.56 25.01 3.40
C CYS A 86 -42.69 25.35 2.41
N GLN A 87 -43.95 25.22 2.84
CA GLN A 87 -45.16 25.51 2.07
C GLN A 87 -45.79 26.85 2.48
N ARG A 88 -45.14 27.60 3.39
CA ARG A 88 -45.52 28.97 3.71
C ARG A 88 -45.42 29.84 2.47
N ARG A 89 -46.39 30.74 2.26
CA ARG A 89 -46.47 31.59 1.06
C ARG A 89 -45.20 32.41 0.87
N GLU A 90 -44.65 32.92 1.95
CA GLU A 90 -43.41 33.70 1.98
C GLU A 90 -42.20 32.90 1.47
N ILE A 91 -42.20 31.58 1.63
CA ILE A 91 -41.14 30.66 1.19
C ILE A 91 -41.42 30.16 -0.24
N LEU A 92 -42.67 30.13 -0.68
CA LEU A 92 -42.99 29.83 -2.08
C LEU A 92 -42.68 31.01 -3.00
N ASP A 93 -42.80 32.24 -2.50
CA ASP A 93 -42.53 33.48 -3.25
C ASP A 93 -41.03 33.69 -3.55
N ILE A 94 -40.12 32.97 -2.88
CA ILE A 94 -38.66 32.99 -3.16
C ILE A 94 -38.23 32.00 -4.25
N ILE A 95 -39.10 31.08 -4.67
CA ILE A 95 -38.76 30.07 -5.68
C ILE A 95 -38.72 30.74 -7.06
N PRO A 96 -37.60 30.69 -7.79
CA PRO A 96 -37.55 31.24 -9.15
C PRO A 96 -38.53 30.54 -10.09
N GLU A 97 -39.14 31.28 -11.02
CA GLU A 97 -40.08 30.72 -11.99
C GLU A 97 -39.46 29.55 -12.78
N GLY A 98 -40.17 28.42 -12.83
CA GLY A 98 -39.73 27.22 -13.57
C GLY A 98 -38.76 26.30 -12.82
N VAL A 99 -38.36 26.62 -11.59
CA VAL A 99 -37.55 25.74 -10.74
C VAL A 99 -38.44 24.76 -9.99
N THR A 100 -38.33 23.47 -10.30
CA THR A 100 -39.16 22.39 -9.70
C THR A 100 -38.39 21.44 -8.79
N GLU A 101 -37.06 21.50 -8.80
CA GLU A 101 -36.17 20.65 -8.01
C GLU A 101 -35.10 21.52 -7.35
N PRO A 102 -34.61 21.20 -6.14
CA PRO A 102 -33.50 21.95 -5.51
C PRO A 102 -32.21 21.88 -6.31
N ALA A 103 -31.34 22.87 -6.12
CA ALA A 103 -30.03 22.90 -6.73
C ALA A 103 -29.14 21.75 -6.28
N ARG A 104 -29.18 21.33 -4.99
CA ARG A 104 -28.43 20.16 -4.51
C ARG A 104 -28.83 18.86 -5.22
N VAL A 105 -30.13 18.70 -5.49
CA VAL A 105 -30.69 17.53 -6.19
C VAL A 105 -30.21 17.51 -7.64
N ARG A 106 -30.32 18.65 -8.34
CA ARG A 106 -29.81 18.78 -9.72
C ARG A 106 -28.31 18.52 -9.81
N ALA A 107 -27.55 19.06 -8.86
CA ALA A 107 -26.11 18.86 -8.78
C ALA A 107 -25.73 17.38 -8.55
N LEU A 108 -26.40 16.72 -7.61
CA LEU A 108 -26.14 15.32 -7.29
C LEU A 108 -26.51 14.39 -8.46
N LYS A 109 -27.63 14.64 -9.15
CA LYS A 109 -28.01 13.94 -10.40
C LYS A 109 -26.90 14.04 -11.45
N ARG A 110 -26.34 15.24 -11.65
CA ARG A 110 -25.23 15.46 -12.59
C ARG A 110 -23.95 14.73 -12.16
N LEU A 111 -23.60 14.79 -10.87
CA LEU A 111 -22.42 14.13 -10.33
C LEU A 111 -22.51 12.60 -10.49
N VAL A 112 -23.66 12.02 -10.15
CA VAL A 112 -23.95 10.59 -10.34
C VAL A 112 -23.85 10.18 -11.80
N GLN A 113 -24.36 11.01 -12.71
CA GLN A 113 -24.24 10.77 -14.14
C GLN A 113 -22.77 10.75 -14.60
N GLN A 114 -21.94 11.66 -14.10
CA GLN A 114 -20.50 11.65 -14.37
C GLN A 114 -19.82 10.38 -13.85
N PHE A 115 -20.18 9.92 -12.65
CA PHE A 115 -19.65 8.65 -12.11
C PHE A 115 -20.05 7.44 -12.97
N ARG A 116 -21.27 7.43 -13.52
CA ARG A 116 -21.71 6.38 -14.46
C ARG A 116 -20.89 6.39 -15.74
N GLU A 117 -20.58 7.57 -16.28
CA GLU A 117 -19.75 7.72 -17.48
C GLU A 117 -18.33 7.19 -17.25
N VAL A 118 -17.74 7.48 -16.09
CA VAL A 118 -16.43 6.94 -15.69
C VAL A 118 -16.47 5.42 -15.52
N ASN A 119 -17.50 4.90 -14.87
CA ASN A 119 -17.68 3.45 -14.71
C ASN A 119 -17.89 2.74 -16.05
N ALA A 120 -18.59 3.36 -17.01
CA ALA A 120 -18.76 2.82 -18.35
C ALA A 120 -17.43 2.75 -19.14
N GLN A 121 -16.45 3.58 -18.78
CA GLN A 121 -15.10 3.56 -19.32
C GLN A 121 -14.14 2.62 -18.55
N GLY A 122 -14.64 1.84 -17.59
CA GLY A 122 -13.86 0.87 -16.82
C GLY A 122 -13.40 1.36 -15.44
N GLY A 123 -13.78 2.56 -15.02
CA GLY A 123 -13.54 3.04 -13.66
C GLY A 123 -14.33 2.27 -12.60
N ASN A 124 -13.96 2.47 -11.33
CA ASN A 124 -14.60 1.83 -10.18
C ASN A 124 -15.03 2.85 -9.13
N VAL A 125 -15.93 3.76 -9.51
CA VAL A 125 -16.52 4.74 -8.61
C VAL A 125 -17.75 4.14 -7.92
N GLN A 126 -17.73 4.15 -6.60
CA GLN A 126 -18.85 3.77 -5.74
C GLN A 126 -19.21 4.95 -4.85
N VAL A 127 -20.49 5.08 -4.52
CA VAL A 127 -21.03 6.22 -3.78
C VAL A 127 -21.76 5.71 -2.54
N SER A 128 -21.72 6.52 -1.50
CA SER A 128 -22.66 6.50 -0.39
C SER A 128 -23.21 7.91 -0.20
N VAL A 129 -24.51 8.04 -0.01
CA VAL A 129 -25.17 9.30 0.29
C VAL A 129 -25.73 9.22 1.69
N ALA A 130 -25.37 10.19 2.52
CA ALA A 130 -25.69 10.24 3.94
C ALA A 130 -26.38 11.57 4.26
N PRO A 131 -27.71 11.63 4.14
CA PRO A 131 -28.48 12.79 4.55
C PRO A 131 -28.47 12.92 6.08
N PHE A 132 -28.36 14.15 6.57
CA PHE A 132 -28.34 14.42 8.01
C PHE A 132 -29.20 15.62 8.39
N GLU A 133 -29.79 15.53 9.59
CA GLU A 133 -30.46 16.63 10.26
C GLU A 133 -30.08 16.64 11.76
N THR A 134 -30.98 16.37 12.71
CA THR A 134 -30.60 15.98 14.09
C THR A 134 -29.84 14.65 14.18
N ASN A 135 -29.92 13.82 13.14
CA ASN A 135 -29.20 12.57 13.00
C ASN A 135 -29.07 12.19 11.51
N VAL A 136 -28.19 11.24 11.21
CA VAL A 136 -28.07 10.67 9.86
C VAL A 136 -29.20 9.66 9.63
N ARG A 137 -29.96 9.82 8.54
CA ARG A 137 -31.10 8.95 8.23
C ARG A 137 -31.25 8.72 6.73
N ASN A 138 -32.01 7.70 6.36
CA ASN A 138 -32.32 7.39 4.96
C ASN A 138 -31.06 7.31 4.07
N VAL A 139 -30.01 6.64 4.53
CA VAL A 139 -28.75 6.52 3.77
C VAL A 139 -28.91 5.66 2.52
N TRP A 140 -28.07 5.93 1.51
CA TRP A 140 -27.91 5.10 0.32
C TRP A 140 -26.44 4.64 0.19
N PRO A 141 -26.17 3.38 -0.18
CA PRO A 141 -27.12 2.28 -0.31
C PRO A 141 -27.83 1.99 1.03
N PRO A 142 -29.06 1.42 1.01
CA PRO A 142 -29.80 1.16 2.24
C PRO A 142 -29.05 0.18 3.14
N THR A 143 -29.05 0.42 4.46
CA THR A 143 -28.35 -0.44 5.44
C THR A 143 -28.81 -1.91 5.41
N THR A 144 -30.04 -2.17 4.93
CA THR A 144 -30.60 -3.51 4.75
C THR A 144 -29.91 -4.33 3.67
N THR A 145 -29.21 -3.70 2.73
CA THR A 145 -28.44 -4.39 1.69
C THR A 145 -27.13 -4.99 2.24
N GLY A 146 -26.64 -4.47 3.37
CA GLY A 146 -25.31 -4.80 3.90
C GLY A 146 -24.16 -4.09 3.17
N ASP A 147 -24.43 -3.45 2.03
CA ASP A 147 -23.46 -2.69 1.27
C ASP A 147 -23.21 -1.33 1.92
N ARG A 148 -21.93 -0.93 1.98
CA ARG A 148 -21.50 0.39 2.49
C ARG A 148 -21.42 1.42 1.37
N PHE A 149 -20.96 0.99 0.21
CA PHE A 149 -20.82 1.77 -1.01
C PHE A 149 -21.39 0.97 -2.17
N ALA A 150 -22.08 1.63 -3.08
CA ALA A 150 -22.64 0.98 -4.27
C ALA A 150 -22.29 1.77 -5.53
N ARG A 151 -22.18 1.07 -6.66
CA ARG A 151 -22.07 1.76 -7.95
C ARG A 151 -23.38 2.50 -8.23
N PRO A 152 -23.33 3.74 -8.75
CA PRO A 152 -24.52 4.53 -9.03
C PRO A 152 -25.37 3.86 -10.13
N ASP A 153 -26.40 3.13 -9.73
CA ASP A 153 -27.38 2.48 -10.60
C ASP A 153 -28.64 3.35 -10.75
N ASN A 154 -29.65 2.90 -11.51
CA ASN A 154 -30.88 3.68 -11.69
C ASN A 154 -31.69 3.88 -10.39
N ASN A 155 -31.46 3.07 -9.35
CA ASN A 155 -32.21 3.17 -8.09
C ASN A 155 -31.79 4.42 -7.30
N ILE A 156 -30.53 4.87 -7.46
CA ILE A 156 -30.06 6.11 -6.82
C ILE A 156 -30.81 7.35 -7.35
N ASP A 157 -31.31 7.35 -8.59
CA ASP A 157 -31.97 8.53 -9.17
C ASP A 157 -33.27 8.84 -8.43
N SER A 158 -34.11 7.82 -8.23
CA SER A 158 -35.34 7.94 -7.43
C SER A 158 -35.06 8.29 -5.97
N TYR A 159 -33.92 7.84 -5.44
CA TYR A 159 -33.50 8.17 -4.09
C TYR A 159 -33.10 9.65 -3.97
N ILE A 160 -32.33 10.16 -4.93
CA ILE A 160 -31.90 11.57 -4.99
C ILE A 160 -33.10 12.51 -5.13
N GLU A 161 -34.09 12.10 -5.94
CA GLU A 161 -35.38 12.79 -6.05
C GLU A 161 -36.20 12.75 -4.74
N GLY A 162 -35.83 11.93 -3.77
CA GLY A 162 -36.48 11.87 -2.46
C GLY A 162 -35.90 12.83 -1.43
N LEU A 163 -34.69 13.37 -1.64
CA LEU A 163 -33.93 14.13 -0.63
C LEU A 163 -34.61 15.44 -0.19
N GLN A 164 -35.53 15.98 -0.99
CA GLN A 164 -36.30 17.16 -0.61
C GLN A 164 -37.61 16.82 0.12
N SER A 165 -37.99 15.55 0.23
CA SER A 165 -39.30 15.15 0.74
C SER A 165 -39.44 15.25 2.27
N GLN A 166 -38.34 15.13 3.02
CA GLN A 166 -38.36 15.07 4.50
C GLN A 166 -37.24 15.91 5.11
N LEU A 167 -37.49 17.21 5.26
CA LEU A 167 -36.54 18.12 5.89
C LEU A 167 -36.72 18.17 7.41
N GLY A 168 -35.60 18.15 8.11
CA GLY A 168 -35.48 18.04 9.55
C GLY A 168 -35.40 19.38 10.28
N LYS A 169 -35.16 19.33 11.60
CA LYS A 169 -35.08 20.53 12.45
C LYS A 169 -33.67 20.88 12.90
N GLY A 170 -32.70 19.99 12.68
CA GLY A 170 -31.32 20.20 13.13
C GLY A 170 -30.29 20.05 12.03
N THR A 171 -29.06 20.38 12.38
CA THR A 171 -27.89 20.41 11.50
C THR A 171 -26.70 19.84 12.29
N ASP A 172 -26.80 18.55 12.64
CA ASP A 172 -25.87 17.89 13.57
C ASP A 172 -24.59 17.42 12.86
N TYR A 173 -23.62 18.34 12.77
CA TYR A 173 -22.34 18.05 12.12
C TYR A 173 -21.57 16.93 12.82
N GLN A 174 -21.62 16.88 14.15
CA GLN A 174 -20.90 15.89 14.93
C GLN A 174 -21.38 14.47 14.60
N GLY A 175 -22.70 14.24 14.55
CA GLY A 175 -23.27 12.96 14.13
C GLY A 175 -22.93 12.62 12.68
N ALA A 176 -23.00 13.60 11.78
CA ALA A 176 -22.68 13.42 10.36
C ALA A 176 -21.20 13.04 10.13
N LEU A 177 -20.26 13.72 10.78
CA LEU A 177 -18.83 13.40 10.73
C LEU A 177 -18.52 12.05 11.37
N SER A 178 -19.16 11.75 12.50
CA SER A 178 -19.02 10.44 13.15
C SER A 178 -19.50 9.31 12.24
N TYR A 179 -20.62 9.49 11.52
CA TYR A 179 -21.10 8.53 10.55
C TYR A 179 -20.12 8.33 9.39
N ALA A 180 -19.60 9.42 8.80
CA ALA A 180 -18.62 9.34 7.71
C ALA A 180 -17.37 8.56 8.13
N TYR A 181 -16.85 8.81 9.34
CA TYR A 181 -15.76 8.04 9.93
C TYR A 181 -16.12 6.55 10.08
N SER A 182 -17.28 6.24 10.68
CA SER A 182 -17.70 4.85 10.89
C SER A 182 -17.91 4.09 9.57
N LEU A 183 -18.49 4.74 8.57
CA LEU A 183 -18.71 4.18 7.24
C LEU A 183 -17.37 3.81 6.57
N ILE A 184 -16.45 4.77 6.49
CA ILE A 184 -15.15 4.59 5.85
C ILE A 184 -14.29 3.58 6.63
N SER A 185 -14.21 3.72 7.96
CA SER A 185 -13.46 2.78 8.79
C SER A 185 -14.01 1.35 8.70
N SER A 186 -15.33 1.17 8.66
CA SER A 186 -15.94 -0.16 8.51
C SER A 186 -15.64 -0.78 7.15
N ASP A 187 -15.63 0.04 6.09
CA ASP A 187 -15.30 -0.40 4.74
C ASP A 187 -13.80 -0.75 4.59
N ILE A 188 -12.91 0.10 5.13
CA ILE A 188 -11.46 -0.20 5.22
C ILE A 188 -11.22 -1.53 5.93
N ASN A 189 -11.85 -1.74 7.09
CA ASN A 189 -11.69 -3.00 7.83
C ASN A 189 -12.18 -4.22 7.03
N ALA A 190 -13.27 -4.08 6.28
CA ALA A 190 -13.76 -5.16 5.42
C ALA A 190 -12.81 -5.45 4.24
N VAL A 191 -12.23 -4.41 3.63
CA VAL A 191 -11.23 -4.57 2.56
C VAL A 191 -9.94 -5.17 3.11
N ALA A 192 -9.45 -4.69 4.26
CA ALA A 192 -8.26 -5.22 4.93
C ALA A 192 -8.34 -6.73 5.20
N GLN A 193 -9.55 -7.24 5.50
CA GLN A 193 -9.79 -8.65 5.75
C GLN A 193 -9.96 -9.50 4.49
N SER A 194 -10.36 -8.90 3.37
CA SER A 194 -10.74 -9.64 2.16
C SER A 194 -9.76 -9.47 1.01
N ASN A 195 -9.32 -8.25 0.73
CA ASN A 195 -8.42 -7.87 -0.35
C ASN A 195 -7.54 -6.67 0.09
N PRO A 196 -6.69 -6.84 1.12
CA PRO A 196 -5.83 -5.78 1.65
C PRO A 196 -4.98 -5.07 0.58
N GLU A 197 -4.63 -5.75 -0.50
CA GLU A 197 -3.89 -5.22 -1.64
C GLU A 197 -4.58 -4.07 -2.39
N LEU A 198 -5.89 -3.88 -2.16
CA LEU A 198 -6.65 -2.77 -2.73
C LEU A 198 -6.58 -1.48 -1.90
N LEU A 199 -6.20 -1.53 -0.62
CA LEU A 199 -6.19 -0.35 0.25
C LEU A 199 -5.26 0.76 -0.27
N PRO A 200 -4.00 0.48 -0.65
CA PRO A 200 -3.10 1.50 -1.17
C PRO A 200 -3.56 2.09 -2.51
N ARG A 201 -4.52 1.43 -3.17
CA ARG A 201 -5.12 1.83 -4.45
C ARG A 201 -6.48 2.49 -4.28
N THR A 202 -7.06 2.44 -3.09
CA THR A 202 -8.39 2.98 -2.80
C THR A 202 -8.30 4.45 -2.46
N ARG A 203 -9.21 5.24 -3.04
CA ARG A 203 -9.35 6.67 -2.74
C ARG A 203 -10.72 6.93 -2.11
N TYR A 204 -10.74 7.52 -0.92
CA TYR A 204 -11.97 7.98 -0.30
C TYR A 204 -12.12 9.49 -0.47
N VAL A 205 -13.32 9.91 -0.87
CA VAL A 205 -13.65 11.32 -1.06
C VAL A 205 -14.90 11.63 -0.26
N VAL A 206 -14.79 12.49 0.73
CA VAL A 206 -15.94 13.00 1.48
C VAL A 206 -16.34 14.35 0.89
N VAL A 207 -17.62 14.51 0.60
CA VAL A 207 -18.24 15.76 0.17
C VAL A 207 -19.24 16.17 1.23
N PHE A 208 -18.91 17.20 2.01
CA PHE A 208 -19.77 17.71 3.08
C PHE A 208 -20.53 18.94 2.60
N LEU A 209 -21.85 18.83 2.46
CA LEU A 209 -22.71 19.87 1.90
C LEU A 209 -23.74 20.33 2.94
N THR A 210 -23.82 21.64 3.14
CA THR A 210 -24.67 22.28 4.17
C THR A 210 -24.95 23.73 3.82
N ASP A 211 -25.98 24.32 4.43
CA ASP A 211 -26.36 25.72 4.23
C ASP A 211 -26.12 26.63 5.43
N GLY A 212 -25.63 26.11 6.55
CA GLY A 212 -25.63 26.86 7.80
C GLY A 212 -24.54 26.44 8.77
N THR A 213 -24.63 26.94 9.99
CA THR A 213 -23.78 26.50 11.10
C THR A 213 -24.39 25.25 11.75
N PRO A 214 -23.59 24.47 12.50
CA PRO A 214 -24.13 23.36 13.26
C PRO A 214 -25.27 23.77 14.19
N TYR A 215 -26.27 22.90 14.31
CA TYR A 215 -27.36 23.08 15.24
C TYR A 215 -27.75 21.75 15.88
N PRO A 216 -27.88 21.71 17.22
CA PRO A 216 -27.58 22.75 18.19
C PRO A 216 -26.07 22.82 18.44
N ARG A 217 -25.58 24.01 18.77
CA ARG A 217 -24.29 24.19 19.44
C ARG A 217 -24.60 24.15 20.93
N CYS A 218 -23.89 23.30 21.66
CA CYS A 218 -24.06 23.17 23.11
C CYS A 218 -22.72 23.37 23.78
N SER A 219 -22.69 24.23 24.80
CA SER A 219 -21.55 24.40 25.69
C SER A 219 -21.86 23.76 27.04
N ALA A 220 -20.91 23.00 27.60
CA ALA A 220 -21.00 22.54 28.98
C ALA A 220 -20.87 23.70 29.99
N THR A 221 -20.43 24.89 29.56
CA THR A 221 -20.24 26.06 30.41
C THR A 221 -21.03 27.26 29.89
N ASP A 222 -22.13 27.60 30.57
CA ASP A 222 -23.06 28.66 30.17
C ASP A 222 -22.66 30.09 30.56
N ASN A 223 -21.52 30.27 31.23
CA ASN A 223 -21.10 31.56 31.77
C ASN A 223 -19.66 31.93 31.40
N LEU A 224 -19.25 31.64 30.16
CA LEU A 224 -17.95 32.07 29.67
C LEU A 224 -17.90 33.60 29.51
N SER A 225 -16.74 34.19 29.83
CA SER A 225 -16.54 35.63 29.72
C SER A 225 -16.57 36.14 28.27
N VAL A 226 -16.23 35.28 27.31
CA VAL A 226 -16.23 35.56 25.87
C VAL A 226 -16.65 34.28 25.15
N TYR A 227 -17.63 34.39 24.25
CA TYR A 227 -18.01 33.33 23.31
C TYR A 227 -17.56 33.71 21.90
N ALA A 228 -17.53 32.71 21.01
CA ALA A 228 -17.20 32.97 19.62
C ALA A 228 -18.25 33.85 18.93
N ASP A 229 -17.74 34.66 18.02
CA ASP A 229 -18.47 35.62 17.21
C ASP A 229 -18.00 35.51 15.74
N PRO A 230 -18.62 36.23 14.79
CA PRO A 230 -18.24 36.13 13.37
C PRO A 230 -16.80 36.55 13.04
N ASP A 231 -16.15 37.33 13.90
CA ASP A 231 -14.78 37.81 13.75
C ASP A 231 -13.78 36.92 14.53
N ASN A 232 -14.24 36.22 15.57
CA ASN A 232 -13.48 35.24 16.38
C ASN A 232 -14.20 33.87 16.45
N PRO A 233 -14.37 33.16 15.33
CA PRO A 233 -15.17 31.92 15.27
C PRO A 233 -14.50 30.68 15.90
N ASP A 234 -13.23 30.80 16.30
CA ASP A 234 -12.39 29.75 16.91
C ASP A 234 -12.56 29.61 18.43
N LEU A 235 -13.27 30.53 19.09
CA LEU A 235 -13.64 30.39 20.50
C LEU A 235 -14.78 29.38 20.69
N THR A 236 -15.09 29.06 21.95
CA THR A 236 -16.25 28.21 22.31
C THR A 236 -17.55 28.88 21.88
N TRP A 237 -18.46 28.11 21.28
CA TRP A 237 -19.78 28.59 20.88
C TRP A 237 -20.76 28.53 22.05
N ALA A 238 -21.54 29.61 22.19
CA ALA A 238 -22.67 29.63 23.10
C ALA A 238 -23.77 28.67 22.64
N ASP A 239 -24.63 28.29 23.59
CA ASP A 239 -25.82 27.49 23.32
C ASP A 239 -26.69 28.13 22.23
N SER A 240 -27.01 27.34 21.18
CA SER A 240 -27.86 27.80 20.07
C SER A 240 -29.27 28.16 20.52
N LEU A 241 -29.78 27.46 21.54
CA LEU A 241 -31.04 27.75 22.21
C LEU A 241 -30.85 27.74 23.72
N ARG A 242 -31.40 28.77 24.38
CA ARG A 242 -31.42 28.85 25.83
C ARG A 242 -32.12 27.62 26.41
N ASP A 243 -31.47 26.98 27.37
CA ASP A 243 -31.92 25.78 28.10
C ASP A 243 -31.96 24.47 27.27
N PHE A 244 -31.89 24.48 25.93
CA PHE A 244 -31.94 23.23 25.13
C PHE A 244 -30.86 22.23 25.55
N CYS A 245 -29.62 22.71 25.71
CA CYS A 245 -28.48 21.87 26.04
C CYS A 245 -28.49 21.38 27.49
N ASN A 246 -29.37 21.94 28.32
CA ASN A 246 -29.46 21.71 29.76
C ASN A 246 -30.76 21.00 30.20
N LEU A 247 -31.71 20.77 29.28
CA LEU A 247 -33.00 20.16 29.56
C LEU A 247 -33.02 18.66 29.22
N THR A 248 -33.62 17.86 30.10
CA THR A 248 -33.74 16.40 29.97
C THR A 248 -34.95 15.91 29.16
N ASN A 249 -35.83 16.82 28.73
CA ASN A 249 -37.06 16.49 28.01
C ASN A 249 -37.29 17.50 26.89
N THR A 250 -36.56 17.35 25.80
CA THR A 250 -36.78 18.08 24.55
C THR A 250 -37.54 17.18 23.58
N THR A 251 -38.44 17.76 22.79
CA THR A 251 -39.13 17.04 21.69
C THR A 251 -38.21 16.75 20.50
N ASP A 252 -37.02 17.37 20.49
CA ASP A 252 -36.02 17.27 19.44
C ASP A 252 -34.77 16.58 20.02
N GLN A 253 -34.91 15.28 20.30
CA GLN A 253 -33.83 14.44 20.82
C GLN A 253 -32.77 14.24 19.74
N ILE A 254 -31.50 14.45 20.11
CA ILE A 254 -30.36 14.26 19.22
C ILE A 254 -29.64 12.98 19.60
N ASP A 255 -29.37 12.14 18.61
CA ASP A 255 -28.74 10.85 18.83
C ASP A 255 -27.33 11.02 19.43
N GLY A 256 -27.10 10.34 20.55
CA GLY A 256 -25.84 10.39 21.28
C GLY A 256 -25.53 11.75 21.92
N PHE A 257 -26.52 12.64 22.11
CA PHE A 257 -26.34 13.85 22.91
C PHE A 257 -26.56 13.57 24.40
N GLU A 258 -25.58 13.95 25.22
CA GLU A 258 -25.69 13.91 26.67
C GLU A 258 -26.00 15.32 27.20
N VAL A 259 -27.05 15.44 28.00
CA VAL A 259 -27.50 16.73 28.55
C VAL A 259 -26.41 17.35 29.43
N GLY A 260 -26.16 18.65 29.25
CA GLY A 260 -25.15 19.42 29.97
C GLY A 260 -23.73 19.23 29.44
N THR A 261 -23.56 18.62 28.26
CA THR A 261 -22.24 18.41 27.63
C THR A 261 -22.06 19.24 26.39
N ASP A 262 -20.79 19.43 26.00
CA ASP A 262 -20.46 20.09 24.74
C ASP A 262 -20.92 19.26 23.54
N ARG A 263 -21.58 19.90 22.58
CA ARG A 263 -21.94 19.29 21.30
C ARG A 263 -21.75 20.27 20.15
N ASN A 264 -21.26 19.74 19.03
CA ASN A 264 -21.00 20.54 17.82
C ASN A 264 -20.05 21.71 18.09
N GLN A 265 -19.17 21.60 19.10
CA GLN A 265 -18.13 22.60 19.31
C GLN A 265 -17.01 22.44 18.28
N ASN A 266 -16.41 23.54 17.87
CA ASN A 266 -15.37 23.56 16.84
C ASN A 266 -14.21 22.58 17.10
N TYR A 267 -13.71 22.46 18.33
CA TYR A 267 -12.63 21.54 18.68
C TYR A 267 -13.06 20.07 18.55
N GLN A 268 -14.32 19.73 18.87
CA GLN A 268 -14.86 18.38 18.67
C GLN A 268 -14.89 18.08 17.18
N LEU A 269 -15.48 18.98 16.39
CA LEU A 269 -15.63 18.82 14.95
C LEU A 269 -14.27 18.67 14.25
N PHE A 270 -13.28 19.51 14.58
CA PHE A 270 -11.92 19.37 14.05
C PHE A 270 -11.23 18.07 14.47
N SER A 271 -11.54 17.56 15.66
CA SER A 271 -11.04 16.26 16.11
C SER A 271 -11.60 15.12 15.25
N TYR A 272 -12.90 15.15 14.92
CA TYR A 272 -13.51 14.17 14.02
C TYR A 272 -12.90 14.20 12.61
N VAL A 273 -12.69 15.40 12.03
CA VAL A 273 -12.06 15.52 10.71
C VAL A 273 -10.62 14.99 10.73
N ARG A 274 -9.83 15.32 11.77
CA ARG A 274 -8.46 14.78 11.93
C ARG A 274 -8.46 13.27 12.03
N ARG A 275 -9.32 12.69 12.88
CA ARG A 275 -9.44 11.24 13.04
C ARG A 275 -9.86 10.54 11.74
N LEU A 276 -10.71 11.18 10.95
CA LEU A 276 -11.07 10.70 9.62
C LEU A 276 -9.85 10.67 8.68
N MET A 277 -9.01 11.71 8.69
CA MET A 277 -7.79 11.76 7.88
C MET A 277 -6.72 10.75 8.35
N GLU A 278 -6.59 10.52 9.66
CA GLU A 278 -5.66 9.56 10.27
C GLU A 278 -5.88 8.11 9.77
N LEU A 279 -7.10 7.78 9.31
CA LEU A 279 -7.39 6.48 8.69
C LEU A 279 -6.49 6.18 7.48
N LYS A 280 -6.04 7.23 6.77
CA LYS A 280 -5.18 7.08 5.60
C LYS A 280 -3.86 6.40 5.97
N ASP A 281 -3.15 6.97 6.93
CA ASP A 281 -1.83 6.49 7.31
C ASP A 281 -1.93 5.21 8.14
N GLN A 282 -2.95 5.10 9.00
CA GLN A 282 -3.16 3.93 9.85
C GLN A 282 -3.39 2.63 9.07
N TYR A 283 -4.05 2.71 7.91
CA TYR A 283 -4.43 1.53 7.11
C TYR A 283 -3.79 1.52 5.72
N ASN A 284 -2.79 2.38 5.49
CA ASN A 284 -2.10 2.50 4.20
C ASN A 284 -3.08 2.65 3.02
N VAL A 285 -4.03 3.58 3.15
CA VAL A 285 -4.99 3.89 2.10
C VAL A 285 -4.37 4.86 1.10
N GLY A 286 -4.62 4.64 -0.20
CA GLY A 286 -4.02 5.43 -1.27
C GLY A 286 -4.29 6.93 -1.16
N ASP A 287 -5.54 7.33 -0.94
CA ASP A 287 -5.86 8.72 -0.64
C ASP A 287 -7.16 8.88 0.16
N LEU A 288 -7.25 9.94 0.93
CA LEU A 288 -8.47 10.34 1.64
C LEU A 288 -8.57 11.87 1.63
N ARG A 289 -9.67 12.40 1.10
CA ARG A 289 -9.92 13.85 1.02
C ARG A 289 -11.30 14.22 1.53
N MET A 290 -11.42 15.43 2.09
CA MET A 290 -12.71 16.01 2.46
C MET A 290 -12.91 17.37 1.80
N HIS A 291 -13.84 17.42 0.86
CA HIS A 291 -14.34 18.65 0.24
C HIS A 291 -15.55 19.16 1.01
N THR A 292 -15.73 20.47 1.01
CA THR A 292 -16.84 21.12 1.68
C THR A 292 -17.56 22.10 0.76
N VAL A 293 -18.87 22.15 0.88
CA VAL A 293 -19.76 22.95 0.03
C VAL A 293 -20.74 23.71 0.92
N LEU A 294 -20.70 25.04 0.83
CA LEU A 294 -21.67 25.92 1.46
C LEU A 294 -22.71 26.36 0.43
N LEU A 295 -23.98 26.00 0.65
CA LEU A 295 -25.11 26.45 -0.16
C LEU A 295 -25.84 27.57 0.58
N PHE A 296 -25.64 28.83 0.19
CA PHE A 296 -26.26 29.95 0.90
C PHE A 296 -26.84 30.95 -0.09
N ASN A 297 -28.11 30.77 -0.49
CA ASN A 297 -28.79 31.72 -1.37
C ASN A 297 -29.06 33.05 -0.64
N GLN A 298 -28.20 34.03 -0.86
CA GLN A 298 -28.28 35.32 -0.16
C GLN A 298 -29.57 36.09 -0.47
N GLU A 299 -30.10 35.97 -1.68
CA GLU A 299 -31.32 36.67 -2.08
C GLU A 299 -32.54 36.05 -1.40
N ALA A 300 -32.66 34.73 -1.42
CA ALA A 300 -33.72 34.01 -0.73
C ALA A 300 -33.70 34.25 0.79
N VAL A 301 -32.51 34.23 1.39
CA VAL A 301 -32.34 34.50 2.82
C VAL A 301 -32.71 35.95 3.18
N ARG A 302 -32.38 36.92 2.32
CA ARG A 302 -32.83 38.32 2.51
C ARG A 302 -34.34 38.46 2.38
N ALA A 303 -34.95 37.79 1.39
CA ALA A 303 -36.39 37.85 1.12
C ALA A 303 -37.22 37.19 2.23
N CYS A 304 -36.68 36.17 2.89
CA CYS A 304 -37.27 35.49 4.05
C CYS A 304 -37.46 36.41 5.27
N GLY A 305 -36.73 37.53 5.35
CA GLY A 305 -36.97 38.58 6.35
C GLY A 305 -36.86 38.08 7.81
N PRO A 306 -37.76 38.49 8.72
CA PRO A 306 -37.71 38.07 10.14
C PRO A 306 -37.78 36.56 10.36
N ILE A 307 -38.38 35.80 9.44
CA ILE A 307 -38.52 34.34 9.55
C ILE A 307 -37.13 33.68 9.60
N CYS A 308 -36.15 34.23 8.87
CA CYS A 308 -34.81 33.68 8.82
C CYS A 308 -33.94 34.04 10.03
N GLN A 309 -34.36 34.96 10.88
CA GLN A 309 -33.61 35.29 12.09
C GLN A 309 -33.60 34.12 13.08
N ASP A 310 -34.72 33.40 13.20
CA ASP A 310 -34.86 32.28 14.13
C ASP A 310 -34.23 30.98 13.59
N ILE A 311 -34.14 30.83 12.27
CA ILE A 311 -33.69 29.59 11.60
C ILE A 311 -32.17 29.45 11.64
N TYR A 312 -31.43 30.55 11.46
CA TYR A 312 -29.97 30.52 11.41
C TYR A 312 -29.30 30.61 12.79
N GLY A 313 -30.11 30.62 13.86
CA GLY A 313 -29.66 30.64 15.24
C GLY A 313 -29.25 32.01 15.78
N VAL A 314 -28.98 32.06 17.08
CA VAL A 314 -28.60 33.27 17.81
C VAL A 314 -27.08 33.39 17.89
N TYR A 315 -26.57 34.62 17.75
CA TYR A 315 -25.13 34.92 17.86
C TYR A 315 -24.91 36.03 18.89
N PRO A 316 -24.21 35.74 20.01
CA PRO A 316 -23.90 36.76 21.02
C PRO A 316 -23.20 37.98 20.41
N GLY A 317 -23.66 39.18 20.77
CA GLY A 317 -23.08 40.44 20.28
C GLY A 317 -23.49 40.85 18.87
N VAL A 318 -24.34 40.08 18.18
CA VAL A 318 -24.85 40.39 16.84
C VAL A 318 -26.32 40.84 16.92
N GLU A 319 -26.71 41.86 16.16
CA GLU A 319 -28.12 42.24 16.06
C GLU A 319 -28.95 41.16 15.33
N PRO A 320 -30.19 40.85 15.75
CA PRO A 320 -30.99 39.78 15.13
C PRO A 320 -31.15 39.87 13.62
N ALA A 321 -31.25 41.09 13.09
CA ALA A 321 -31.33 41.32 11.64
C ALA A 321 -30.10 40.81 10.85
N ARG A 322 -28.97 40.59 11.53
CA ARG A 322 -27.70 40.14 10.96
C ARG A 322 -27.34 38.69 11.28
N TYR A 323 -28.22 37.94 11.95
CA TYR A 323 -27.96 36.53 12.26
C TYR A 323 -27.66 35.67 11.02
N PRO A 324 -28.37 35.82 9.89
CA PRO A 324 -28.04 35.02 8.70
C PRO A 324 -26.64 35.35 8.12
N GLU A 325 -26.21 36.62 8.18
CA GLU A 325 -24.87 37.00 7.73
C GLU A 325 -23.77 36.50 8.67
N ALA A 326 -24.03 36.51 9.98
CA ALA A 326 -23.15 35.92 10.99
C ALA A 326 -23.03 34.40 10.80
N ALA A 327 -24.15 33.71 10.60
CA ALA A 327 -24.20 32.28 10.33
C ALA A 327 -23.38 31.92 9.09
N LYS A 328 -23.58 32.66 7.99
CA LYS A 328 -22.82 32.47 6.76
C LYS A 328 -21.31 32.61 7.00
N LYS A 329 -20.87 33.66 7.69
CA LYS A 329 -19.44 33.90 7.97
C LYS A 329 -18.83 32.75 8.78
N ILE A 330 -19.52 32.29 9.82
CA ILE A 330 -19.05 31.21 10.70
C ILE A 330 -19.04 29.87 9.95
N ALA A 331 -20.09 29.56 9.20
CA ALA A 331 -20.17 28.36 8.37
C ALA A 331 -19.06 28.33 7.32
N ALA A 332 -18.84 29.45 6.61
CA ALA A 332 -17.76 29.56 5.63
C ALA A 332 -16.37 29.36 6.26
N TRP A 333 -16.13 29.95 7.44
CA TRP A 333 -14.88 29.73 8.17
C TRP A 333 -14.69 28.26 8.57
N LEU A 334 -15.73 27.63 9.14
CA LEU A 334 -15.70 26.25 9.60
C LEU A 334 -15.43 25.27 8.45
N LEU A 335 -16.16 25.42 7.34
CA LEU A 335 -16.05 24.55 6.18
C LEU A 335 -14.72 24.70 5.45
N ARG A 336 -14.14 25.92 5.41
CA ARG A 336 -12.77 26.11 4.93
C ARG A 336 -11.77 25.35 5.79
N ARG A 337 -11.89 25.42 7.12
CA ARG A 337 -11.03 24.66 8.02
C ARG A 337 -11.17 23.15 7.85
N PHE A 338 -12.37 22.64 7.61
CA PHE A 338 -12.57 21.23 7.28
C PHE A 338 -11.87 20.83 5.99
N ALA A 339 -12.00 21.64 4.94
CA ALA A 339 -11.30 21.38 3.68
C ALA A 339 -9.77 21.47 3.82
N ASP A 340 -9.26 22.43 4.59
CA ASP A 340 -7.83 22.57 4.87
C ASP A 340 -7.27 21.34 5.60
N ILE A 341 -7.92 20.90 6.68
CA ILE A 341 -7.53 19.68 7.42
C ILE A 341 -7.68 18.45 6.52
N GLY A 342 -8.75 18.43 5.71
CA GLY A 342 -9.12 17.34 4.84
C GLY A 342 -8.39 17.28 3.51
N ASN A 343 -7.38 18.13 3.28
CA ASN A 343 -6.68 18.28 2.01
C ASN A 343 -7.62 18.34 0.78
N GLY A 344 -8.74 19.03 0.95
CA GLY A 344 -9.81 19.14 -0.04
C GLY A 344 -10.02 20.57 -0.51
N VAL A 345 -11.20 20.80 -1.10
CA VAL A 345 -11.57 22.09 -1.69
C VAL A 345 -12.85 22.59 -1.04
N TYR A 346 -12.84 23.86 -0.64
CA TYR A 346 -14.02 24.58 -0.19
C TYR A 346 -14.70 25.29 -1.37
N GLN A 347 -16.02 25.15 -1.46
CA GLN A 347 -16.86 25.88 -2.40
C GLN A 347 -18.00 26.60 -1.69
N GLU A 348 -18.37 27.75 -2.23
CA GLU A 348 -19.46 28.58 -1.76
C GLU A 348 -20.34 28.95 -2.95
N PHE A 349 -21.64 28.69 -2.85
CA PHE A 349 -22.61 29.07 -3.85
C PHE A 349 -23.59 30.08 -3.26
N ASN A 350 -23.67 31.25 -3.91
CA ASN A 350 -24.50 32.36 -3.45
C ASN A 350 -25.85 32.44 -4.17
N ASP A 351 -25.98 31.71 -5.28
CA ASP A 351 -27.19 31.56 -6.07
C ASP A 351 -27.39 30.09 -6.48
N THR A 352 -28.65 29.66 -6.48
CA THR A 352 -29.09 28.34 -6.93
C THR A 352 -28.88 28.08 -8.42
N GLY A 353 -28.77 29.14 -9.24
CA GLY A 353 -28.39 29.05 -10.65
C GLY A 353 -26.93 28.63 -10.86
N GLU A 354 -26.03 29.00 -9.94
CA GLU A 354 -24.58 28.77 -10.05
C GLU A 354 -24.18 27.33 -9.76
N ILE A 355 -24.98 26.59 -8.97
CA ILE A 355 -24.76 25.20 -8.53
C ILE A 355 -24.82 24.18 -9.70
N SER A 356 -25.00 24.67 -10.93
CA SER A 356 -25.04 23.85 -12.15
C SER A 356 -23.91 22.81 -12.23
N ASN A 357 -22.73 23.08 -11.68
CA ASN A 357 -21.72 22.06 -11.40
C ASN A 357 -21.22 22.24 -9.96
N LEU A 358 -21.32 21.20 -9.13
CA LEU A 358 -20.46 21.09 -7.95
C LEU A 358 -19.05 20.96 -8.49
N GLY A 359 -18.38 22.10 -8.63
CA GLY A 359 -17.01 22.19 -9.14
C GLY A 359 -16.04 21.73 -8.07
N LEU A 360 -16.26 20.52 -7.51
CA LEU A 360 -15.37 19.74 -6.63
C LEU A 360 -14.02 19.65 -7.32
N GLY A 361 -13.24 20.73 -7.18
CA GLY A 361 -12.00 20.94 -7.90
C GLY A 361 -11.20 19.65 -7.86
N ALA A 362 -10.94 19.10 -9.05
CA ALA A 362 -10.17 17.89 -9.23
C ALA A 362 -10.74 16.60 -8.58
N LEU A 363 -12.00 16.26 -8.83
CA LEU A 363 -12.19 14.90 -9.36
C LEU A 363 -11.64 14.92 -10.79
N ASP A 364 -10.31 14.97 -10.96
CA ASP A 364 -9.71 14.75 -12.26
C ASP A 364 -9.88 13.27 -12.55
N TYR A 365 -11.00 12.92 -13.18
CA TYR A 365 -11.38 11.55 -13.44
C TYR A 365 -10.40 10.84 -14.39
N SER A 366 -9.54 11.61 -15.08
CA SER A 366 -8.45 11.08 -15.90
C SER A 366 -7.23 10.60 -15.09
N SER A 367 -7.16 10.96 -13.80
CA SER A 367 -6.09 10.58 -12.85
C SER A 367 -6.41 9.35 -11.99
N PHE A 368 -7.55 8.69 -12.22
CA PHE A 368 -7.96 7.52 -11.43
C PHE A 368 -7.22 6.24 -11.79
N ALA A 369 -6.44 6.25 -12.85
CA ALA A 369 -5.47 5.20 -13.12
C ALA A 369 -4.10 5.86 -13.15
N SER A 370 -3.33 5.65 -12.07
CA SER A 370 -1.90 5.93 -12.12
C SER A 370 -1.25 4.86 -12.97
N ARG A 371 -0.34 5.25 -13.86
CA ARG A 371 0.50 4.26 -14.57
C ARG A 371 1.28 3.45 -13.54
N ASN A 372 1.52 2.19 -13.87
CA ASN A 372 2.38 1.33 -13.07
C ASN A 372 3.84 1.63 -13.39
N VAL A 373 4.64 1.81 -12.35
CA VAL A 373 6.09 1.96 -12.39
C VAL A 373 6.74 0.76 -11.70
N MET A 374 8.02 0.54 -11.96
CA MET A 374 8.79 -0.47 -11.25
C MET A 374 8.93 -0.05 -9.78
N LYS A 375 8.46 -0.91 -8.87
CA LYS A 375 8.65 -0.78 -7.42
C LYS A 375 9.99 -1.40 -7.03
N THR A 376 10.19 -2.67 -7.41
CA THR A 376 11.40 -3.43 -7.09
C THR A 376 11.86 -4.24 -8.29
N LEU A 377 13.18 -4.34 -8.45
CA LEU A 377 13.86 -5.36 -9.24
C LEU A 377 15.02 -5.92 -8.43
N MET A 378 15.03 -7.21 -8.19
CA MET A 378 15.98 -7.88 -7.32
C MET A 378 16.33 -9.26 -7.86
N VAL A 379 17.57 -9.70 -7.60
CA VAL A 379 18.01 -11.06 -7.90
C VAL A 379 18.47 -11.73 -6.63
N GLU A 380 18.05 -12.97 -6.48
CA GLU A 380 18.41 -13.86 -5.40
C GLU A 380 19.12 -15.09 -5.96
N SER A 381 20.13 -15.57 -5.25
CA SER A 381 20.77 -16.86 -5.53
C SER A 381 20.10 -17.93 -4.67
N LEU A 382 19.65 -19.02 -5.30
CA LEU A 382 19.08 -20.21 -4.65
C LEU A 382 20.07 -21.39 -4.68
N SER A 383 21.37 -21.09 -4.76
CA SER A 383 22.43 -22.11 -4.77
C SER A 383 23.69 -21.66 -3.99
N SER A 384 23.62 -20.48 -3.38
CA SER A 384 24.74 -19.87 -2.67
C SER A 384 24.28 -18.77 -1.71
N ALA A 385 25.02 -18.64 -0.62
CA ALA A 385 24.83 -17.64 0.43
C ALA A 385 26.09 -16.75 0.58
N PRO A 386 25.98 -15.52 1.11
CA PRO A 386 27.13 -14.70 1.50
C PRO A 386 27.91 -15.37 2.64
N GLY A 387 29.23 -15.39 2.52
CA GLY A 387 30.16 -15.88 3.54
C GLY A 387 31.36 -14.93 3.69
N ASP A 388 32.22 -15.19 4.67
CA ASP A 388 33.26 -14.25 5.12
C ASP A 388 34.23 -13.78 4.03
N THR A 389 34.56 -14.65 3.08
CA THR A 389 35.56 -14.38 2.02
C THR A 389 35.00 -14.37 0.61
N GLY A 390 33.69 -14.56 0.45
CA GLY A 390 33.01 -14.77 -0.84
C GLY A 390 31.78 -15.64 -0.67
N ARG A 391 31.07 -15.92 -1.78
CA ARG A 391 29.88 -16.76 -1.73
C ARG A 391 30.24 -18.21 -1.39
N VAL A 392 29.41 -18.82 -0.54
CA VAL A 392 29.53 -20.21 -0.10
C VAL A 392 28.37 -21.03 -0.66
N LEU A 393 28.53 -22.36 -0.69
CA LEU A 393 27.48 -23.27 -1.15
C LEU A 393 26.30 -23.28 -0.17
N ASP A 394 25.11 -23.26 -0.75
CA ASP A 394 23.80 -23.38 -0.11
C ASP A 394 22.92 -24.09 -1.16
N SER A 395 22.98 -25.43 -1.15
CA SER A 395 22.64 -26.26 -2.30
C SER A 395 21.13 -26.45 -2.53
N ASP A 396 20.28 -26.15 -1.54
CA ASP A 396 18.82 -26.07 -1.66
C ASP A 396 18.27 -24.65 -1.57
N GLY A 397 19.06 -23.68 -1.10
CA GLY A 397 18.73 -22.27 -1.16
C GLY A 397 17.75 -21.84 -0.09
N ASP A 398 17.84 -22.43 1.11
CA ASP A 398 17.07 -22.05 2.30
C ASP A 398 17.76 -20.95 3.14
N GLY A 399 18.97 -20.55 2.72
CA GLY A 399 19.80 -19.55 3.38
C GLY A 399 20.71 -20.10 4.48
N VAL A 400 20.87 -21.42 4.59
CA VAL A 400 21.87 -22.08 5.45
C VAL A 400 22.98 -22.68 4.58
N PRO A 401 24.24 -22.26 4.76
CA PRO A 401 25.33 -22.85 3.98
C PRO A 401 25.52 -24.35 4.25
N ASP A 402 25.87 -25.16 3.24
CA ASP A 402 26.11 -26.62 3.33
C ASP A 402 27.11 -27.02 4.45
N SER A 403 27.99 -26.09 4.83
CA SER A 403 28.94 -26.29 5.95
C SER A 403 28.26 -26.43 7.32
N ILE A 404 27.04 -25.91 7.45
CA ILE A 404 26.19 -25.90 8.64
C ILE A 404 25.00 -26.83 8.41
N ASP A 405 24.37 -26.74 7.24
CA ASP A 405 23.32 -27.64 6.82
C ASP A 405 23.93 -29.02 6.48
N ASN A 406 23.96 -29.93 7.46
CA ASN A 406 24.46 -31.28 7.26
C ASN A 406 24.06 -32.20 8.41
N SER A 407 24.21 -33.50 8.17
CA SER A 407 23.91 -34.58 9.12
C SER A 407 24.68 -34.55 10.45
N PHE A 408 25.67 -33.64 10.62
CA PHE A 408 26.48 -33.54 11.82
C PHE A 408 26.17 -32.29 12.65
N THR A 409 26.06 -31.12 12.01
CA THR A 409 25.94 -29.82 12.68
C THR A 409 24.50 -29.52 13.05
N LEU A 410 23.64 -29.30 12.05
CA LEU A 410 22.21 -29.12 12.28
C LEU A 410 21.41 -30.43 12.22
N LYS A 411 21.99 -31.50 11.68
CA LYS A 411 21.33 -32.79 11.39
C LYS A 411 20.24 -32.71 10.31
N THR A 412 20.39 -31.73 9.44
CA THR A 412 19.57 -31.41 8.27
C THR A 412 20.22 -31.97 7.00
N ASN A 413 19.61 -31.69 5.85
CA ASN A 413 20.01 -32.16 4.54
C ASN A 413 20.24 -31.01 3.55
N THR A 414 21.51 -30.82 3.17
CA THR A 414 22.05 -29.94 2.10
C THR A 414 21.25 -29.76 0.80
N PHE A 415 20.28 -30.62 0.51
CA PHE A 415 19.56 -30.65 -0.76
C PHE A 415 18.04 -30.55 -0.61
N VAL A 416 17.55 -30.39 0.61
CA VAL A 416 16.13 -30.37 0.95
C VAL A 416 15.91 -29.25 1.95
N ALA A 417 15.30 -28.16 1.48
CA ALA A 417 15.09 -26.95 2.26
C ALA A 417 14.28 -27.17 3.57
N ASP A 418 13.42 -28.19 3.61
CA ASP A 418 12.64 -28.59 4.80
C ASP A 418 12.93 -30.08 5.07
N SER A 419 13.89 -30.34 5.95
CA SER A 419 14.46 -31.67 6.18
C SER A 419 13.51 -32.64 6.88
N ASP A 420 12.67 -32.14 7.78
CA ASP A 420 11.71 -32.95 8.54
C ASP A 420 10.28 -32.91 7.98
N GLY A 421 10.00 -32.00 7.05
CA GLY A 421 8.78 -31.97 6.25
C GLY A 421 7.59 -31.39 7.00
N ASP A 422 7.83 -30.50 7.96
CA ASP A 422 6.78 -29.85 8.75
C ASP A 422 6.35 -28.48 8.20
N CYS A 423 6.78 -28.15 6.98
CA CYS A 423 6.53 -26.89 6.28
C CYS A 423 7.27 -25.68 6.86
N LEU A 424 8.26 -25.86 7.72
CA LEU A 424 9.17 -24.81 8.14
C LEU A 424 10.57 -25.15 7.61
N ASP A 425 11.08 -24.36 6.69
CA ASP A 425 12.40 -24.60 6.12
C ASP A 425 13.50 -24.56 7.20
N ASP A 426 14.55 -25.37 7.04
CA ASP A 426 15.64 -25.56 8.01
C ASP A 426 16.28 -24.21 8.39
N GLY A 427 16.45 -23.30 7.42
CA GLY A 427 16.92 -21.94 7.63
C GLY A 427 15.97 -21.05 8.40
N PHE A 428 14.65 -21.20 8.23
CA PHE A 428 13.66 -20.48 9.03
C PHE A 428 13.79 -20.87 10.51
N GLU A 429 13.90 -22.17 10.77
CA GLU A 429 14.00 -22.74 12.11
C GLU A 429 15.36 -22.45 12.77
N TYR A 430 16.46 -22.61 12.02
CA TYR A 430 17.81 -22.34 12.50
C TYR A 430 17.96 -20.91 13.02
N ARG A 431 17.42 -19.93 12.30
CA ARG A 431 17.46 -18.51 12.70
C ARG A 431 16.59 -18.20 13.93
N ARG A 432 15.68 -19.10 14.30
CA ARG A 432 14.72 -18.95 15.41
C ARG A 432 14.92 -20.02 16.48
N GLU A 433 16.12 -20.60 16.58
CA GLU A 433 16.47 -21.58 17.63
C GLU A 433 16.23 -21.00 19.04
N ASP A 434 16.44 -19.70 19.22
CA ASP A 434 16.19 -18.96 20.46
C ASP A 434 14.70 -18.91 20.87
N GLN A 435 13.80 -19.03 19.89
CA GLN A 435 12.35 -19.12 20.07
C GLN A 435 11.87 -20.58 20.25
N GLY A 436 12.82 -21.53 20.20
CA GLY A 436 12.59 -22.95 20.46
C GLY A 436 12.24 -23.78 19.23
N PHE A 437 12.52 -23.29 18.01
CA PHE A 437 12.49 -24.07 16.77
C PHE A 437 13.70 -25.00 16.66
N ARG A 438 13.59 -26.06 15.85
CA ARG A 438 14.64 -27.06 15.70
C ARG A 438 14.59 -27.72 14.31
N ALA A 439 15.45 -27.22 13.42
CA ALA A 439 15.67 -27.68 12.03
C ALA A 439 15.73 -29.20 11.75
N ALA A 440 15.94 -30.05 12.76
CA ALA A 440 16.08 -31.49 12.57
C ALA A 440 15.16 -32.30 13.51
N ASN A 441 14.09 -31.69 14.00
CA ASN A 441 13.13 -32.35 14.86
C ASN A 441 11.93 -32.76 14.02
N ASP A 442 11.79 -34.07 13.78
CA ASP A 442 10.79 -34.71 12.91
C ASP A 442 9.42 -34.00 12.73
N LEU A 443 8.89 -33.27 13.73
CA LEU A 443 7.70 -32.41 13.65
C LEU A 443 7.74 -31.30 14.75
N ASP A 444 7.92 -30.01 14.42
CA ASP A 444 7.63 -28.90 15.34
C ASP A 444 6.11 -28.87 15.63
N ALA A 445 5.72 -28.53 16.87
CA ALA A 445 4.30 -28.42 17.21
C ALA A 445 3.59 -27.26 16.50
N ARG A 446 4.36 -26.29 15.98
CA ARG A 446 3.88 -25.15 15.18
C ARG A 446 3.84 -25.48 13.69
N GLY A 447 4.64 -26.44 13.23
CA GLY A 447 4.64 -26.93 11.86
C GLY A 447 3.44 -27.82 11.55
N CYS A 448 3.33 -28.20 10.28
CA CYS A 448 2.37 -29.14 9.77
C CYS A 448 2.73 -30.57 10.18
N ASN A 449 1.87 -31.17 10.99
CA ASN A 449 1.83 -32.62 11.15
C ASN A 449 0.47 -33.16 10.70
N PRO A 450 0.37 -33.81 9.51
CA PRO A 450 -0.90 -34.33 9.01
C PRO A 450 -1.57 -35.37 9.92
N ALA A 451 -0.78 -36.04 10.77
CA ALA A 451 -1.24 -37.04 11.74
C ALA A 451 -1.55 -36.44 13.13
N SER A 452 -1.22 -35.17 13.37
CA SER A 452 -1.52 -34.49 14.62
C SER A 452 -2.99 -34.13 14.73
N PRO A 453 -3.62 -34.30 15.90
CA PRO A 453 -4.94 -33.75 16.18
C PRO A 453 -5.01 -32.22 16.12
N LEU A 454 -3.85 -31.53 16.22
CA LEU A 454 -3.76 -30.07 16.21
C LEU A 454 -3.72 -29.48 14.79
N THR A 455 -3.18 -30.23 13.83
CA THR A 455 -3.02 -29.82 12.42
C THR A 455 -3.53 -30.90 11.45
N PRO A 456 -4.76 -31.43 11.62
CA PRO A 456 -5.22 -32.57 10.84
C PRO A 456 -5.34 -32.21 9.35
N ASN A 457 -4.74 -33.03 8.48
CA ASN A 457 -4.70 -32.83 7.02
C ASN A 457 -4.08 -31.49 6.57
N CYS A 458 -3.13 -30.94 7.33
CA CYS A 458 -2.35 -29.79 6.86
C CYS A 458 -1.57 -30.11 5.58
N VAL A 459 -1.24 -29.07 4.81
CA VAL A 459 -0.43 -29.14 3.59
C VAL A 459 0.51 -27.95 3.55
N CYS A 460 1.75 -28.15 3.08
CA CYS A 460 2.73 -27.08 2.87
C CYS A 460 2.34 -26.26 1.65
N ARG A 461 1.56 -25.21 1.87
CA ARG A 461 1.11 -24.31 0.82
C ARG A 461 1.84 -22.99 0.98
N ASP A 462 2.41 -22.51 -0.11
CA ASP A 462 2.90 -21.14 -0.30
C ASP A 462 1.97 -20.55 -1.36
N THR A 463 1.09 -19.64 -0.96
CA THR A 463 -0.03 -19.19 -1.82
C THR A 463 0.34 -17.99 -2.68
N ASP A 464 1.30 -17.16 -2.26
CA ASP A 464 1.77 -16.01 -3.04
C ASP A 464 3.14 -16.25 -3.71
N GLY A 465 3.88 -17.28 -3.32
CA GLY A 465 5.12 -17.74 -3.94
C GLY A 465 6.37 -17.03 -3.44
N ASP A 466 6.30 -16.39 -2.27
CA ASP A 466 7.38 -15.60 -1.68
C ASP A 466 8.50 -16.46 -1.04
N GLY A 467 8.22 -17.75 -0.79
CA GLY A 467 9.13 -18.70 -0.16
C GLY A 467 8.78 -19.05 1.29
N LEU A 468 7.69 -18.51 1.85
CA LEU A 468 7.14 -18.91 3.15
C LEU A 468 5.94 -19.84 2.96
N SER A 469 5.88 -20.87 3.80
CA SER A 469 4.64 -21.63 3.92
C SER A 469 3.62 -20.84 4.75
N GLN A 470 2.34 -21.14 4.55
CA GLN A 470 1.25 -20.57 5.38
C GLN A 470 1.47 -20.77 6.88
N PHE A 471 2.19 -21.82 7.30
CA PHE A 471 2.54 -22.05 8.71
C PHE A 471 3.60 -21.05 9.20
N ALA A 472 4.62 -20.80 8.39
CA ALA A 472 5.63 -19.79 8.67
C ALA A 472 5.01 -18.38 8.68
N GLU A 473 4.12 -18.10 7.74
CA GLU A 473 3.41 -16.81 7.67
C GLU A 473 2.47 -16.59 8.87
N ASP A 474 1.70 -17.61 9.26
CA ASP A 474 0.85 -17.55 10.45
C ASP A 474 1.68 -17.29 11.73
N TYR A 475 2.88 -17.85 11.80
CA TYR A 475 3.81 -17.59 12.90
C TYR A 475 4.34 -16.15 12.91
N LEU A 476 4.78 -15.67 11.74
CA LEU A 476 5.31 -14.31 11.56
C LEU A 476 4.22 -13.23 11.54
N ARG A 477 2.95 -13.64 11.42
CA ARG A 477 1.78 -12.77 11.23
C ARG A 477 1.83 -11.95 9.94
N THR A 478 2.49 -12.48 8.92
CA THR A 478 2.44 -11.99 7.54
C THR A 478 1.15 -12.43 6.87
N ARG A 479 0.94 -12.06 5.60
CA ARG A 479 -0.32 -12.31 4.90
C ARG A 479 -0.12 -13.28 3.73
N THR A 480 -0.71 -14.46 3.88
CA THR A 480 -0.65 -15.61 2.95
C THR A 480 -1.01 -15.43 1.48
N GLY A 481 -1.39 -14.23 1.04
CA GLY A 481 -1.66 -13.91 -0.36
C GLY A 481 -0.93 -12.68 -0.86
N ILE A 482 0.00 -12.14 -0.06
CA ILE A 482 0.74 -10.92 -0.34
C ILE A 482 2.23 -11.19 -0.07
N VAL A 483 3.00 -11.17 -1.16
CA VAL A 483 4.45 -11.39 -1.16
C VAL A 483 5.23 -10.46 -0.24
N ASP A 484 4.74 -9.25 0.00
CA ASP A 484 5.39 -8.17 0.76
C ASP A 484 4.33 -7.53 1.67
N SER A 485 4.24 -7.98 2.92
CA SER A 485 3.16 -7.70 3.86
C SER A 485 3.21 -6.28 4.42
N ASP A 486 4.37 -5.64 4.47
CA ASP A 486 4.50 -4.26 4.93
C ASP A 486 4.58 -3.22 3.80
N GLY A 487 4.74 -3.69 2.57
CA GLY A 487 4.70 -2.91 1.35
C GLY A 487 5.98 -2.11 1.09
N ASP A 488 7.13 -2.50 1.64
CA ASP A 488 8.39 -1.77 1.49
C ASP A 488 9.16 -2.09 0.20
N GLY A 489 8.76 -3.13 -0.52
CA GLY A 489 9.38 -3.62 -1.74
C GLY A 489 10.35 -4.78 -1.57
N VAL A 490 10.34 -5.47 -0.43
CA VAL A 490 11.07 -6.71 -0.16
C VAL A 490 10.07 -7.84 0.14
N PRO A 491 10.24 -9.06 -0.42
CA PRO A 491 9.37 -10.18 -0.08
C PRO A 491 9.54 -10.67 1.36
N ASP A 492 8.44 -11.04 2.03
CA ASP A 492 8.43 -11.49 3.43
C ASP A 492 9.38 -12.70 3.62
N GLY A 493 9.35 -13.65 2.69
CA GLY A 493 10.23 -14.82 2.69
C GLY A 493 11.71 -14.48 2.56
N LEU A 494 12.06 -13.42 1.85
CA LEU A 494 13.45 -12.97 1.77
C LEU A 494 13.89 -12.31 3.08
N GLU A 495 13.05 -11.49 3.69
CA GLU A 495 13.34 -10.88 5.00
C GLU A 495 13.48 -11.94 6.09
N ALA A 496 12.55 -12.89 6.14
CA ALA A 496 12.56 -14.00 7.09
C ALA A 496 13.79 -14.91 6.90
N ARG A 497 14.26 -15.07 5.65
CA ARG A 497 15.51 -15.77 5.30
C ARG A 497 16.76 -15.03 5.78
N TRP A 498 16.73 -13.73 5.98
CA TRP A 498 17.87 -13.01 6.55
C TRP A 498 17.70 -12.68 8.03
N GLY A 499 16.59 -13.12 8.64
CA GLY A 499 16.31 -12.87 10.06
C GLY A 499 15.79 -11.46 10.35
N LEU A 500 15.32 -10.76 9.31
CA LEU A 500 14.63 -9.49 9.44
C LEU A 500 13.14 -9.71 9.78
N ASN A 501 12.46 -8.61 10.11
CA ASN A 501 11.05 -8.61 10.46
C ASN A 501 10.19 -8.16 9.27
N PRO A 502 9.41 -9.06 8.63
CA PRO A 502 8.62 -8.77 7.42
C PRO A 502 7.38 -7.88 7.65
N LEU A 503 7.22 -7.36 8.86
CA LEU A 503 6.18 -6.41 9.22
C LEU A 503 6.75 -5.03 9.55
N GLU A 504 8.06 -4.84 9.38
CA GLU A 504 8.78 -3.63 9.70
C GLU A 504 9.45 -3.03 8.46
N ASN A 505 8.82 -1.97 7.98
CA ASN A 505 9.17 -1.32 6.73
C ASN A 505 10.65 -0.86 6.68
N SER A 506 11.44 -1.56 5.84
CA SER A 506 12.88 -1.39 5.70
C SER A 506 13.29 -0.13 4.90
N VAL A 507 12.37 0.53 4.18
CA VAL A 507 12.67 1.85 3.56
C VAL A 507 12.93 2.96 4.57
N SER A 508 12.79 2.68 5.87
CA SER A 508 13.23 3.53 6.98
C SER A 508 14.76 3.68 7.09
N GLY A 509 15.54 2.93 6.30
CA GLY A 509 17.00 2.97 6.35
C GLY A 509 17.54 2.24 7.58
N LEU A 510 16.86 1.16 7.98
CA LEU A 510 17.30 0.26 9.03
C LEU A 510 18.65 -0.36 8.63
N ASP A 511 19.57 -0.44 9.59
CA ASP A 511 20.91 -1.03 9.48
C ASP A 511 21.08 -1.92 10.71
N THR A 512 20.66 -3.18 10.56
CA THR A 512 20.47 -4.12 11.66
C THR A 512 21.78 -4.50 12.33
N ASP A 513 22.88 -4.60 11.56
CA ASP A 513 24.19 -4.97 12.09
C ASP A 513 25.10 -3.78 12.45
N GLY A 514 24.77 -2.58 11.96
CA GLY A 514 25.44 -1.32 12.23
C GLY A 514 26.79 -1.16 11.52
N ASP A 515 26.94 -1.65 10.30
CA ASP A 515 28.12 -1.47 9.45
C ASP A 515 28.05 -0.26 8.49
N GLY A 516 26.89 0.38 8.43
CA GLY A 516 26.62 1.60 7.68
C GLY A 516 26.03 1.36 6.29
N ILE A 517 25.57 0.16 5.97
CA ILE A 517 24.77 -0.15 4.78
C ILE A 517 23.35 -0.48 5.26
N PRO A 518 22.29 0.11 4.67
CA PRO A 518 20.93 -0.26 5.06
C PRO A 518 20.54 -1.68 4.60
N ASP A 519 19.72 -2.37 5.39
CA ASP A 519 19.32 -3.76 5.18
C ASP A 519 18.75 -4.01 3.77
N ALA A 520 17.86 -3.13 3.28
CA ALA A 520 17.28 -3.23 1.94
C ALA A 520 18.33 -3.16 0.81
N GLN A 521 19.41 -2.38 1.01
CA GLN A 521 20.51 -2.28 0.06
C GLN A 521 21.36 -3.55 0.09
N GLU A 522 21.55 -4.15 1.26
CA GLU A 522 22.26 -5.40 1.44
C GLU A 522 21.53 -6.58 0.80
N LEU A 523 20.24 -6.73 1.07
CA LEU A 523 19.37 -7.73 0.45
C LEU A 523 19.42 -7.63 -1.07
N ARG A 524 19.29 -6.41 -1.61
CA ARG A 524 19.36 -6.18 -3.06
C ARG A 524 20.73 -6.58 -3.63
N ALA A 525 21.82 -6.32 -2.91
CA ALA A 525 23.18 -6.71 -3.31
C ALA A 525 23.48 -8.20 -3.05
N GLY A 526 22.61 -8.89 -2.32
CA GLY A 526 22.80 -10.27 -1.86
C GLY A 526 23.92 -10.41 -0.82
N SER A 527 24.14 -9.39 0.02
CA SER A 527 24.94 -9.46 1.26
C SER A 527 24.05 -9.78 2.46
N ASN A 528 24.62 -9.89 3.67
CA ASN A 528 23.88 -10.33 4.85
C ASN A 528 23.56 -9.18 5.82
N PRO A 529 22.30 -8.75 5.96
CA PRO A 529 21.92 -7.59 6.77
C PRO A 529 22.08 -7.76 8.29
N THR A 530 22.44 -8.96 8.75
CA THR A 530 22.64 -9.27 10.17
C THR A 530 24.10 -9.50 10.52
N ARG A 531 25.03 -9.32 9.56
CA ARG A 531 26.45 -9.55 9.75
C ARG A 531 27.25 -8.45 9.09
N ARG A 532 28.05 -7.75 9.91
CA ARG A 532 28.92 -6.64 9.48
C ARG A 532 29.88 -7.06 8.36
N ASP A 533 29.40 -7.02 7.12
CA ASP A 533 30.02 -7.62 5.96
C ASP A 533 30.26 -6.62 4.82
N LYS A 534 30.29 -5.32 5.12
CA LYS A 534 30.62 -4.24 4.19
C LYS A 534 31.69 -4.56 3.14
N ALA A 535 32.78 -5.23 3.52
CA ALA A 535 33.84 -5.63 2.58
C ALA A 535 33.38 -6.69 1.56
N PHE A 536 32.51 -7.62 1.98
CA PHE A 536 31.79 -8.52 1.09
C PHE A 536 30.84 -7.73 0.19
N HIS A 537 30.00 -6.85 0.75
CA HIS A 537 29.07 -6.03 -0.04
C HIS A 537 29.78 -5.25 -1.16
N GLU A 538 30.85 -4.53 -0.83
CA GLU A 538 31.62 -3.70 -1.78
C GLU A 538 32.28 -4.52 -2.90
N ARG A 539 32.61 -5.80 -2.65
CA ARG A 539 33.36 -6.65 -3.59
C ARG A 539 32.49 -7.64 -4.36
N PHE A 540 31.52 -8.25 -3.70
CA PHE A 540 30.71 -9.36 -4.21
C PHE A 540 29.23 -8.99 -4.35
N GLY A 541 28.84 -7.78 -3.95
CA GLY A 541 27.49 -7.27 -4.12
C GLY A 541 27.08 -7.20 -5.59
N TYR A 542 25.82 -7.52 -5.85
CA TYR A 542 25.22 -7.42 -7.18
C TYR A 542 25.11 -5.95 -7.61
N GLN A 543 25.33 -5.70 -8.90
CA GLN A 543 25.26 -4.36 -9.47
C GLN A 543 24.10 -4.26 -10.45
N TYR A 544 23.21 -3.28 -10.22
CA TYR A 544 22.00 -3.08 -11.01
C TYR A 544 22.11 -1.85 -11.90
N GLU A 545 21.76 -2.01 -13.17
CA GLU A 545 21.48 -0.92 -14.10
C GLU A 545 20.06 -1.12 -14.64
N THR A 546 19.24 -0.07 -14.55
CA THR A 546 17.87 -0.10 -15.08
C THR A 546 17.58 1.21 -15.82
N ARG A 547 16.87 1.13 -16.94
CA ARG A 547 16.45 2.30 -17.71
C ARG A 547 15.09 2.07 -18.36
N ILE A 548 14.32 3.14 -18.51
CA ILE A 548 13.08 3.09 -19.29
C ILE A 548 13.45 2.95 -20.77
N ALA A 549 13.11 1.81 -21.35
CA ALA A 549 13.37 1.50 -22.76
C ALA A 549 12.32 2.12 -23.67
N GLU A 550 11.04 2.00 -23.29
CA GLU A 550 9.91 2.56 -24.03
C GLU A 550 8.71 2.82 -23.11
N VAL A 551 7.86 3.77 -23.54
CA VAL A 551 6.51 3.97 -23.02
C VAL A 551 5.56 3.51 -24.11
N ARG A 552 4.79 2.45 -23.84
CA ARG A 552 3.85 1.90 -24.82
C ARG A 552 2.59 2.76 -24.93
N PRO A 553 1.87 2.71 -26.06
CA PRO A 553 0.64 3.50 -26.26
C PRO A 553 -0.48 3.20 -25.25
N ASP A 554 -0.46 2.02 -24.64
CA ASP A 554 -1.40 1.59 -23.60
C ASP A 554 -1.04 2.12 -22.20
N GLY A 555 0.06 2.89 -22.07
CA GLY A 555 0.52 3.47 -20.81
C GLY A 555 1.46 2.59 -20.00
N SER A 556 1.77 1.37 -20.46
CA SER A 556 2.78 0.53 -19.82
C SER A 556 4.21 1.04 -20.04
N LEU A 557 5.08 0.77 -19.08
CA LEU A 557 6.50 1.16 -19.08
C LEU A 557 7.35 -0.10 -19.18
N CYS A 558 8.22 -0.15 -20.20
CA CYS A 558 9.19 -1.22 -20.34
C CYS A 558 10.56 -0.76 -19.85
N TYR A 559 11.20 -1.60 -19.04
CA TYR A 559 12.51 -1.38 -18.47
C TYR A 559 13.49 -2.35 -19.10
N ASP A 560 14.60 -1.83 -19.63
CA ASP A 560 15.79 -2.66 -19.86
C ASP A 560 16.53 -2.73 -18.52
N PHE A 561 16.91 -3.94 -18.10
CA PHE A 561 17.68 -4.16 -16.88
C PHE A 561 18.95 -4.96 -17.14
N THR A 562 19.94 -4.75 -16.30
CA THR A 562 21.17 -5.53 -16.24
C THR A 562 21.57 -5.68 -14.78
N VAL A 563 21.77 -6.92 -14.35
CA VAL A 563 22.29 -7.29 -13.02
C VAL A 563 23.58 -8.04 -13.26
N SER A 564 24.68 -7.52 -12.72
CA SER A 564 26.03 -8.07 -12.92
C SER A 564 26.69 -8.41 -11.59
N ASN A 565 27.88 -8.99 -11.66
CA ASN A 565 28.65 -9.50 -10.52
C ASN A 565 28.02 -10.71 -9.80
N LEU A 566 27.13 -11.46 -10.46
CA LEU A 566 26.59 -12.69 -9.90
C LEU A 566 27.67 -13.76 -9.91
N GLN A 567 28.09 -14.24 -8.74
CA GLN A 567 29.14 -15.25 -8.61
C GLN A 567 28.53 -16.65 -8.68
N LEU A 568 29.06 -17.49 -9.57
CA LEU A 568 28.73 -18.90 -9.69
C LEU A 568 29.59 -19.72 -8.72
N VAL A 569 28.94 -20.64 -8.01
CA VAL A 569 29.59 -21.64 -7.17
C VAL A 569 29.54 -23.01 -7.86
N THR A 570 30.14 -24.03 -7.25
CA THR A 570 30.15 -25.39 -7.82
C THR A 570 29.40 -26.36 -6.90
N PRO A 571 28.06 -26.36 -6.90
CA PRO A 571 27.27 -27.31 -6.12
C PRO A 571 27.62 -28.75 -6.50
N PRO A 572 27.67 -29.68 -5.53
CA PRO A 572 28.04 -31.08 -5.76
C PRO A 572 27.03 -31.82 -6.65
N ASP A 573 27.45 -32.98 -7.17
CA ASP A 573 26.55 -33.92 -7.86
C ASP A 573 25.44 -34.41 -6.90
N ARG A 574 24.18 -34.43 -7.36
CA ARG A 574 23.06 -35.04 -6.63
C ARG A 574 22.14 -35.84 -7.57
N ALA A 575 21.17 -36.56 -7.00
CA ALA A 575 20.28 -37.40 -7.78
C ALA A 575 19.54 -36.58 -8.86
N GLY A 576 19.80 -36.87 -10.13
CA GLY A 576 19.18 -36.19 -11.28
C GLY A 576 19.76 -34.82 -11.65
N VAL A 577 20.75 -34.30 -10.91
CA VAL A 577 21.38 -33.00 -11.17
C VAL A 577 22.89 -33.15 -11.16
N LYS A 578 23.55 -32.79 -12.28
CA LYS A 578 25.01 -32.83 -12.37
C LYS A 578 25.65 -31.69 -11.57
N GLN A 579 26.94 -31.79 -11.34
CA GLN A 579 27.71 -30.82 -10.60
C GLN A 579 27.63 -29.44 -11.25
N GLY A 580 27.56 -28.40 -10.43
CA GLY A 580 27.75 -27.01 -10.85
C GLY A 580 26.50 -26.24 -11.23
N TYR A 581 25.28 -26.77 -11.12
CA TYR A 581 24.08 -25.99 -11.43
C TYR A 581 23.78 -24.96 -10.35
N ASN A 582 23.71 -23.70 -10.77
CA ASN A 582 23.33 -22.54 -9.99
C ASN A 582 21.97 -22.06 -10.47
N LEU A 583 21.09 -21.74 -9.53
CA LEU A 583 19.77 -21.18 -9.76
C LEU A 583 19.70 -19.76 -9.22
N PHE A 584 19.15 -18.85 -10.03
CA PHE A 584 18.84 -17.49 -9.64
C PHE A 584 17.35 -17.23 -9.79
N LYS A 585 16.75 -16.54 -8.81
CA LYS A 585 15.36 -16.04 -8.88
C LYS A 585 15.41 -14.53 -9.07
N VAL A 586 14.68 -14.02 -10.05
CA VAL A 586 14.58 -12.60 -10.37
C VAL A 586 13.19 -12.13 -9.96
N TRP A 587 13.13 -11.19 -9.03
CA TRP A 587 11.92 -10.56 -8.53
C TRP A 587 11.68 -9.25 -9.27
N PHE A 588 10.46 -9.06 -9.76
CA PHE A 588 9.98 -7.80 -10.32
C PHE A 588 8.64 -7.43 -9.67
N ALA A 589 8.60 -6.28 -9.00
CA ALA A 589 7.38 -5.71 -8.47
C ALA A 589 7.03 -4.44 -9.24
N GLU A 590 5.75 -4.28 -9.56
CA GLU A 590 5.20 -3.04 -10.11
C GLU A 590 4.14 -2.47 -9.19
N ALA A 591 4.03 -1.15 -9.14
CA ALA A 591 2.99 -0.48 -8.38
C ALA A 591 2.57 0.82 -9.06
N PRO A 592 1.36 1.33 -8.75
CA PRO A 592 0.92 2.65 -9.17
C PRO A 592 1.92 3.76 -8.80
N GLU A 593 2.34 4.59 -9.75
CA GLU A 593 3.27 5.72 -9.51
C GLU A 593 2.84 6.64 -8.34
N SER A 594 1.54 6.87 -8.16
CA SER A 594 1.02 7.72 -7.07
C SER A 594 1.24 7.16 -5.65
N GLY A 595 1.55 5.87 -5.52
CA GLY A 595 1.69 5.18 -4.24
C GLY A 595 2.77 4.10 -4.24
N VAL A 596 3.75 4.18 -5.15
CA VAL A 596 4.74 3.11 -5.40
C VAL A 596 5.50 2.68 -4.13
N SER A 597 5.72 3.62 -3.21
CA SER A 597 6.46 3.37 -1.97
C SER A 597 5.65 2.65 -0.89
N THR A 598 4.31 2.66 -0.98
CA THR A 598 3.45 2.06 0.06
C THR A 598 2.51 0.98 -0.47
N ASP A 599 2.30 0.89 -1.78
CA ASP A 599 1.53 -0.19 -2.40
C ASP A 599 2.29 -1.52 -2.26
N TYR A 600 1.60 -2.60 -1.89
CA TYR A 600 2.18 -3.95 -1.80
C TYR A 600 2.70 -4.49 -3.14
N GLY A 601 2.36 -3.84 -4.24
CA GLY A 601 2.82 -4.18 -5.57
C GLY A 601 2.08 -5.35 -6.20
N VAL A 602 2.32 -5.54 -7.49
CA VAL A 602 2.03 -6.77 -8.21
C VAL A 602 3.36 -7.42 -8.53
N TRP A 603 3.55 -8.60 -7.98
CA TRP A 603 4.80 -9.32 -8.08
C TRP A 603 4.79 -10.28 -9.27
N ARG A 604 5.93 -10.36 -9.93
CA ARG A 604 6.27 -11.40 -10.88
C ARG A 604 7.69 -11.88 -10.64
N THR A 605 7.93 -13.13 -10.95
CA THR A 605 9.26 -13.74 -10.86
C THR A 605 9.66 -14.39 -12.16
N ALA A 606 10.96 -14.44 -12.40
CA ALA A 606 11.58 -15.29 -13.40
C ALA A 606 12.72 -16.05 -12.73
N CYS A 607 13.26 -17.07 -13.39
CA CYS A 607 14.41 -17.81 -12.88
C CYS A 607 15.43 -18.07 -13.98
N ALA A 608 16.69 -18.26 -13.61
CA ALA A 608 17.78 -18.57 -14.52
C ALA A 608 18.69 -19.69 -14.02
N TRP A 609 19.04 -20.59 -14.94
CA TRP A 609 20.03 -21.65 -14.75
C TRP A 609 21.38 -21.27 -15.36
N ALA A 610 22.43 -21.50 -14.59
CA ALA A 610 23.80 -21.51 -15.07
C ALA A 610 24.54 -22.73 -14.53
N GLN A 611 25.47 -23.30 -15.30
CA GLN A 611 26.32 -24.41 -14.85
C GLN A 611 27.78 -23.96 -14.75
N TYR A 612 28.42 -24.21 -13.61
CA TYR A 612 29.81 -23.91 -13.35
C TYR A 612 30.50 -25.04 -12.58
N ALA A 613 31.28 -25.83 -13.30
CA ALA A 613 32.13 -26.89 -12.74
C ALA A 613 33.51 -26.82 -13.42
N PRO A 614 34.40 -25.93 -12.93
CA PRO A 614 35.73 -25.77 -13.50
C PRO A 614 36.56 -27.05 -13.31
N PRO A 615 37.55 -27.30 -14.20
CA PRO A 615 37.98 -26.43 -15.30
C PRO A 615 37.20 -26.60 -16.60
N SER A 616 36.24 -27.53 -16.64
CA SER A 616 35.68 -28.04 -17.90
C SER A 616 34.30 -27.51 -18.26
N VAL A 617 33.52 -26.99 -17.31
CA VAL A 617 32.11 -26.64 -17.54
C VAL A 617 31.83 -25.20 -17.11
N ARG A 618 31.36 -24.40 -18.07
CA ARG A 618 30.76 -23.08 -17.87
C ARG A 618 29.65 -22.91 -18.90
N VAL A 619 28.41 -22.79 -18.43
CA VAL A 619 27.19 -22.66 -19.24
C VAL A 619 26.34 -21.53 -18.65
N PRO A 620 25.98 -20.49 -19.43
CA PRO A 620 26.40 -20.24 -20.81
C PRO A 620 27.92 -20.09 -20.96
N VAL A 621 28.45 -20.13 -22.18
CA VAL A 621 29.90 -19.91 -22.39
C VAL A 621 30.26 -18.44 -22.12
N GLY A 622 29.34 -17.53 -22.44
CA GLY A 622 29.47 -16.10 -22.13
C GLY A 622 28.98 -15.76 -20.72
N PRO A 623 29.20 -14.50 -20.30
CA PRO A 623 28.73 -14.03 -19.01
C PRO A 623 27.22 -13.75 -18.98
N GLU A 624 26.55 -13.67 -20.14
CA GLU A 624 25.19 -13.13 -20.23
C GLU A 624 24.11 -14.20 -20.36
N LEU A 625 23.02 -14.02 -19.60
CA LEU A 625 21.71 -14.63 -19.85
C LEU A 625 20.68 -13.51 -20.07
N THR A 626 19.84 -13.68 -21.09
CA THR A 626 18.87 -12.67 -21.50
C THR A 626 17.44 -13.12 -21.18
N PHE A 627 16.68 -12.26 -20.51
CA PHE A 627 15.27 -12.43 -20.20
C PHE A 627 14.38 -11.60 -21.14
N GLU A 628 13.22 -12.15 -21.43
CA GLU A 628 12.09 -11.48 -22.06
C GLU A 628 10.96 -11.25 -21.04
N ASP A 629 10.05 -10.33 -21.34
CA ASP A 629 8.92 -10.02 -20.45
C ASP A 629 8.01 -11.25 -20.21
N ALA A 630 7.99 -12.19 -21.16
CA ALA A 630 7.24 -13.44 -21.07
C ALA A 630 7.82 -14.44 -20.06
N ASP A 631 9.09 -14.29 -19.67
CA ASP A 631 9.72 -15.14 -18.66
C ASP A 631 9.22 -14.81 -17.24
N PHE A 632 8.66 -13.61 -17.04
CA PHE A 632 8.14 -13.14 -15.77
C PHE A 632 6.71 -13.62 -15.52
N ARG A 633 6.54 -14.48 -14.52
CA ARG A 633 5.27 -15.15 -14.17
C ARG A 633 4.83 -14.80 -12.76
N ARG A 634 3.65 -15.25 -12.33
CA ARG A 634 3.22 -15.05 -10.95
C ARG A 634 4.13 -15.86 -10.00
N PRO A 635 4.46 -15.35 -8.81
CA PRO A 635 5.47 -16.01 -7.97
C PRO A 635 5.05 -17.41 -7.51
N ASP A 636 3.76 -17.63 -7.25
CA ASP A 636 3.18 -18.94 -6.91
C ASP A 636 3.46 -20.04 -7.96
N THR A 637 3.60 -19.66 -9.24
CA THR A 637 3.96 -20.62 -10.31
C THR A 637 5.43 -21.02 -10.31
N LEU A 638 6.27 -20.27 -9.60
CA LEU A 638 7.71 -20.48 -9.44
C LEU A 638 8.10 -20.51 -7.95
N SER A 639 7.21 -21.00 -7.08
CA SER A 639 7.47 -21.14 -5.64
C SER A 639 8.69 -22.03 -5.39
N ASN A 640 8.77 -23.17 -6.08
CA ASN A 640 9.95 -24.02 -6.12
C ASN A 640 10.48 -24.21 -7.56
N PRO A 641 11.42 -23.37 -8.02
CA PRO A 641 11.93 -23.45 -9.39
C PRO A 641 12.76 -24.72 -9.66
N TRP A 642 13.20 -25.45 -8.62
CA TRP A 642 13.86 -26.75 -8.80
C TRP A 642 12.92 -27.83 -9.36
N ASN A 643 11.61 -27.69 -9.15
CA ASN A 643 10.58 -28.59 -9.67
C ASN A 643 10.11 -28.18 -11.07
N ASN A 644 10.16 -26.88 -11.40
CA ASN A 644 9.70 -26.29 -12.67
C ASN A 644 10.86 -25.90 -13.58
N GLN A 645 11.83 -26.81 -13.75
CA GLN A 645 13.13 -26.49 -14.35
C GLN A 645 13.06 -25.91 -15.77
N ASN A 646 12.04 -26.29 -16.55
CA ASN A 646 11.85 -25.85 -17.94
C ASN A 646 11.24 -24.45 -18.07
N ASP A 647 10.79 -23.84 -16.97
CA ASP A 647 10.24 -22.50 -16.96
C ASP A 647 11.31 -21.42 -16.68
N CYS A 648 12.55 -21.83 -16.41
CA CYS A 648 13.68 -20.93 -16.19
C CYS A 648 14.50 -20.73 -17.47
N VAL A 649 15.05 -19.52 -17.61
CA VAL A 649 15.99 -19.16 -18.69
C VAL A 649 17.31 -19.93 -18.51
N GLY A 650 17.91 -20.40 -19.60
CA GLY A 650 19.16 -21.15 -19.57
C GLY A 650 18.96 -22.67 -19.71
N ILE A 651 20.01 -23.44 -19.43
CA ILE A 651 20.00 -24.90 -19.61
C ILE A 651 19.72 -25.57 -18.27
N PRO A 652 18.57 -26.26 -18.09
CA PRO A 652 18.23 -26.92 -16.84
C PRO A 652 19.00 -28.23 -16.62
N PRO A 653 19.08 -28.72 -15.36
CA PRO A 653 19.76 -29.98 -15.01
C PRO A 653 19.28 -31.23 -15.74
N SER A 654 17.98 -31.32 -16.01
CA SER A 654 17.33 -32.51 -16.60
C SER A 654 17.44 -32.60 -18.14
N GLY A 655 18.04 -31.61 -18.80
CA GLY A 655 18.43 -31.69 -20.21
C GLY A 655 17.26 -31.72 -21.20
N SER A 656 16.57 -30.60 -21.36
CA SER A 656 15.93 -30.24 -22.63
C SER A 656 15.91 -28.72 -22.78
N ALA A 657 16.77 -28.19 -23.65
CA ALA A 657 16.65 -26.82 -24.12
C ALA A 657 15.34 -26.70 -24.93
N ASN A 658 14.48 -25.75 -24.60
CA ASN A 658 13.55 -25.23 -25.60
C ASN A 658 14.38 -24.34 -26.55
N PRO A 659 14.30 -24.57 -27.87
CA PRO A 659 15.14 -23.90 -28.87
C PRO A 659 14.86 -22.40 -29.02
#